data_AF-A0A9E4DDZ4-F1
#
_entry.id   AF-A0A9E4DDZ4-F1
#
_cell.length_a   1.000
_cell.length_b   1.000
_cell.length_c   1.000
_cell.angle_alpha   90.00
_cell.angle_beta   90.00
_cell.angle_gamma   90.00
#
_symmetry.space_group_name_H-M   'P 1'
#
loop_
_entity.id
_entity.type
_entity.pdbx_description
1 polymer ?
#
loop_
_entity_poly.entity_id
_entity_poly.type
_entity_poly.pdbx_seq_one_letter_code
_entity_poly.pdbx_strand_id
1 'polypeptide(L)'
;MKLGSEGVHLHAPYAAAVVPLQFHELVTLFELQNGSYTDGADVAAAVASKTGATKAVIEKFIKSLVNRGRLRRRQHGIPLARLHPPKALPGVDTPELDKGLIVLKVPQTLRVGQGTFQLVDHDGHLLLGLTAAELIAVAQFVKPTSLADGLQNQRVLLEGHALEDARLKEILAHLCVAGLASIAEPTVNKAKVQGYRQSLKANIARQAAEQDEKEALRQQQTGVTRTKVIPVAFGDAIPAALGLVIAYSKAYNGGCLEEFYDFRLDWLWDDERTASFTAKPAIYLFSNYLWTHGNSIAVSETVKRLSPDSITIHGGPDTPKYAQDAEDYFAKFPHVDIIIRGEGEASAADTLDKLRSVIGQKDPDLSVLQSVPGITYRHRGEIIRNPDRERIMDLDTIPSPYLTGLFDAYRGVPRMHATLETNRGCPYGCTFCDWGSATTSKIRKFDLDRVFGELAWCSEMKVQSVSQADANFGIFERDVAIAECVANLKTTTGFPETFGGSYAKNSTKYLQKIIKILADAGILAQGVLSLQTMDADTLSVIKRSNIKVEKYDALANEMRNSNLQLTVELMMGLPGATLESFIEDLQQCIDRDIQARINHTTLLVNSPMNSPDYREEHQIKTGTELGPGKMPILVSTKTYTRDDLEMMLVLRSLYLLLDTFGVMRLTTRFIRQQVGMTEMAFYQTLLSKAGADGRQHVWPMLNTLVNYGHDLMAPPYSWALVFAELREFLVKECGVPDDSALDAILAAQHAMLPAHGRVYPYAIDLPHDVVAWHAQMLATKGAGHWRDWQKVVPPLASFGPGSLEVNDVNNAATTLLGCDVMIASGGANWEMDSGISRATVPVAFHAGALVDDDIIHVA
;
A
#
# COMPACT_ATOMS: atom_id res chain seq x y z
N MET A 1 -16.33 25.33 -12.21
CA MET A 1 -17.38 26.07 -11.48
C MET A 1 -16.76 26.43 -10.14
N LYS A 2 -16.43 27.71 -9.88
CA LYS A 2 -15.84 28.11 -8.59
C LYS A 2 -16.85 27.78 -7.49
N LEU A 3 -16.56 26.76 -6.68
CA LEU A 3 -17.26 26.55 -5.41
C LEU A 3 -17.18 27.89 -4.66
N GLY A 4 -18.33 28.40 -4.24
CA GLY A 4 -18.48 29.75 -3.69
C GLY A 4 -17.55 29.98 -2.49
N SER A 5 -17.30 31.26 -2.19
CA SER A 5 -16.45 31.79 -1.13
C SER A 5 -16.86 31.44 0.32
N GLU A 6 -17.66 30.38 0.51
CA GLU A 6 -17.90 29.76 1.80
C GLU A 6 -17.05 28.50 1.84
N GLY A 7 -15.84 28.62 2.42
CA GLY A 7 -14.86 27.54 2.48
C GLY A 7 -15.48 26.28 3.07
N VAL A 8 -15.45 25.20 2.29
CA VAL A 8 -15.69 23.85 2.82
C VAL A 8 -14.46 23.50 3.65
N HIS A 9 -14.48 23.80 4.95
CA HIS A 9 -13.46 23.35 5.87
C HIS A 9 -13.66 21.84 6.12
N LEU A 10 -13.12 21.01 5.23
CA LEU A 10 -13.00 19.59 5.51
C LEU A 10 -11.93 19.39 6.61
N HIS A 11 -12.20 18.52 7.58
CA HIS A 11 -11.20 18.15 8.58
C HIS A 11 -9.95 17.62 7.85
N ALA A 12 -8.85 18.37 7.92
CA ALA A 12 -7.56 17.92 7.42
C ALA A 12 -7.17 16.60 8.12
N PRO A 13 -6.68 15.56 7.41
CA PRO A 13 -6.42 14.26 8.03
C PRO A 13 -5.17 14.21 8.93
N TYR A 14 -4.41 15.29 9.06
CA TYR A 14 -3.07 15.24 9.66
C TYR A 14 -2.89 16.30 10.74
N ALA A 15 -3.36 15.98 11.95
CA ALA A 15 -2.73 16.34 13.22
C ALA A 15 -3.67 16.02 14.39
N ALA A 16 -3.48 14.87 15.05
CA ALA A 16 -3.95 14.71 16.42
C ALA A 16 -2.93 13.94 17.24
N ALA A 17 -2.34 14.66 18.21
CA ALA A 17 -1.36 14.17 19.15
C ALA A 17 -1.83 12.90 19.91
N VAL A 18 -0.89 11.99 20.10
CA VAL A 18 -1.02 10.76 20.88
C VAL A 18 -1.28 11.10 22.35
N VAL A 19 -2.48 10.80 22.84
CA VAL A 19 -2.80 10.66 24.27
C VAL A 19 -3.56 9.33 24.43
N PRO A 20 -3.16 8.43 25.35
CA PRO A 20 -3.68 7.07 25.41
C PRO A 20 -5.03 7.04 26.13
N LEU A 21 -6.11 6.91 25.37
CA LEU A 21 -7.41 6.44 25.86
C LEU A 21 -8.02 5.53 24.78
N GLN A 22 -8.19 4.24 25.08
CA GLN A 22 -8.56 3.14 24.17
C GLN A 22 -9.97 3.24 23.53
N PHE A 23 -10.64 4.39 23.60
CA PHE A 23 -12.04 4.61 23.20
C PHE A 23 -12.20 5.12 21.75
N HIS A 24 -11.11 5.23 20.99
CA HIS A 24 -11.09 5.95 19.71
C HIS A 24 -11.50 5.11 18.49
N GLU A 25 -11.63 3.79 18.66
CA GLU A 25 -11.92 2.83 17.58
C GLU A 25 -13.41 2.40 17.58
N LEU A 26 -14.23 2.91 18.50
CA LEU A 26 -15.68 2.67 18.55
C LEU A 26 -16.43 3.91 18.03
N VAL A 27 -17.37 3.71 17.11
CA VAL A 27 -18.10 4.79 16.43
C VAL A 27 -19.56 4.80 16.91
N THR A 28 -20.06 5.94 17.39
CA THR A 28 -21.37 6.02 18.07
C THR A 28 -22.36 6.92 17.34
N LEU A 29 -23.42 6.36 16.75
CA LEU A 29 -24.59 7.11 16.28
C LEU A 29 -25.57 7.44 17.40
N PHE A 30 -26.25 8.58 17.25
CA PHE A 30 -27.28 9.03 18.18
C PHE A 30 -28.59 9.23 17.43
N GLU A 31 -29.68 8.60 17.86
CA GLU A 31 -31.01 8.86 17.32
C GLU A 31 -32.01 9.14 18.47
N LEU A 32 -32.39 10.41 18.66
CA LEU A 32 -33.42 10.77 19.64
C LEU A 32 -34.82 10.53 19.09
N GLN A 33 -35.62 9.77 19.83
CA GLN A 33 -37.07 9.96 19.80
C GLN A 33 -37.43 11.07 20.79
N ASN A 34 -37.98 12.17 20.25
CA ASN A 34 -38.60 13.30 20.94
C ASN A 34 -37.66 14.20 21.77
N GLY A 35 -37.35 15.40 21.24
CA GLY A 35 -36.82 16.52 22.04
C GLY A 35 -35.77 17.39 21.33
N SER A 36 -35.90 18.72 21.46
CA SER A 36 -34.88 19.69 21.05
C SER A 36 -33.78 19.73 22.11
N TYR A 37 -32.61 19.19 21.78
CA TYR A 37 -31.45 19.22 22.65
C TYR A 37 -30.25 19.72 21.86
N THR A 38 -29.59 20.75 22.39
CA THR A 38 -28.65 21.62 21.66
C THR A 38 -27.19 21.37 22.03
N ASP A 39 -26.90 20.51 23.01
CA ASP A 39 -25.54 20.20 23.45
C ASP A 39 -25.30 18.72 23.85
N GLY A 40 -24.03 18.35 24.08
CA GLY A 40 -23.65 17.01 24.58
C GLY A 40 -24.04 16.73 26.04
N ALA A 41 -24.47 17.74 26.80
CA ALA A 41 -24.92 17.60 28.18
C ALA A 41 -26.33 17.03 28.26
N ASP A 42 -27.20 17.34 27.29
CA ASP A 42 -28.54 16.75 27.16
C ASP A 42 -28.49 15.24 26.84
N VAL A 43 -27.56 14.84 25.98
CA VAL A 43 -27.27 13.43 25.67
C VAL A 43 -26.75 12.71 26.90
N ALA A 44 -25.80 13.32 27.60
CA ALA A 44 -25.27 12.79 28.84
C ALA A 44 -26.38 12.66 29.90
N ALA A 45 -27.32 13.62 29.98
CA ALA A 45 -28.45 13.57 30.90
C ALA A 45 -29.46 12.47 30.55
N ALA A 46 -29.79 12.29 29.27
CA ALA A 46 -30.71 11.25 28.80
C ALA A 46 -30.15 9.84 29.08
N VAL A 47 -28.84 9.64 28.90
CA VAL A 47 -28.15 8.37 29.20
C VAL A 47 -27.98 8.20 30.73
N ALA A 48 -27.49 9.23 31.43
CA ALA A 48 -27.24 9.17 32.88
C ALA A 48 -28.50 8.92 33.71
N SER A 49 -29.67 9.41 33.27
CA SER A 49 -30.95 9.20 33.98
C SER A 49 -31.36 7.72 34.08
N LYS A 50 -30.74 6.82 33.32
CA LYS A 50 -31.10 5.40 33.23
C LYS A 50 -29.97 4.41 33.46
N THR A 51 -28.72 4.85 33.65
CA THR A 51 -27.55 3.94 33.65
C THR A 51 -26.72 3.93 34.94
N GLY A 52 -27.14 4.60 36.03
CA GLY A 52 -26.54 4.45 37.36
C GLY A 52 -25.06 4.88 37.55
N ALA A 53 -24.32 5.19 36.47
CA ALA A 53 -22.95 5.69 36.49
C ALA A 53 -22.91 7.21 36.71
N THR A 54 -21.79 7.73 37.24
CA THR A 54 -21.63 9.16 37.54
C THR A 54 -21.78 10.03 36.30
N LYS A 55 -22.62 11.07 36.43
CA LYS A 55 -22.85 12.11 35.41
C LYS A 55 -21.55 12.64 34.80
N ALA A 56 -20.49 12.82 35.60
CA ALA A 56 -19.19 13.31 35.16
C ALA A 56 -18.44 12.37 34.19
N VAL A 57 -18.50 11.05 34.39
CA VAL A 57 -17.83 10.06 33.50
C VAL A 57 -18.57 9.98 32.17
N ILE A 58 -19.90 9.94 32.21
CA ILE A 58 -20.75 9.94 31.01
C ILE A 58 -20.58 11.25 30.23
N GLU A 59 -20.57 12.41 30.91
CA GLU A 59 -20.33 13.71 30.29
C GLU A 59 -18.96 13.77 29.61
N LYS A 60 -17.90 13.29 30.26
CA LYS A 60 -16.55 13.26 29.67
C LYS A 60 -16.50 12.37 28.42
N PHE A 61 -17.16 11.20 28.47
CA PHE A 61 -17.26 10.28 27.35
C PHE A 61 -18.03 10.89 26.16
N ILE A 62 -19.24 11.41 26.39
CA ILE A 62 -20.07 12.05 25.36
C ILE A 62 -19.37 13.28 24.78
N LYS A 63 -18.73 14.11 25.60
CA LYS A 63 -18.00 15.30 25.15
C LYS A 63 -16.80 14.92 24.27
N SER A 64 -16.12 13.81 24.57
CA SER A 64 -15.06 13.26 23.71
C SER A 64 -15.59 12.82 22.35
N LEU A 65 -16.75 12.17 22.30
CA LEU A 65 -17.39 11.77 21.03
C LEU A 65 -17.82 12.99 20.21
N VAL A 66 -18.39 14.01 20.84
CA VAL A 66 -18.79 15.26 20.18
C VAL A 66 -17.58 16.02 19.63
N ASN A 67 -16.54 16.23 20.44
CA ASN A 67 -15.34 17.00 20.05
C ASN A 67 -14.59 16.37 18.86
N ARG A 68 -14.72 15.05 18.68
CA ARG A 68 -14.08 14.31 17.57
C ARG A 68 -15.01 14.11 16.37
N GLY A 69 -16.21 14.68 16.39
CA GLY A 69 -17.22 14.51 15.34
C GLY A 69 -17.76 13.08 15.23
N ARG A 70 -17.65 12.27 16.29
CA ARG A 70 -18.07 10.87 16.31
C ARG A 70 -19.48 10.66 16.86
N LEU A 71 -20.16 11.73 17.30
CA LEU A 71 -21.59 11.75 17.67
C LEU A 71 -22.33 12.68 16.70
N ARG A 72 -23.33 12.17 15.99
CA ARG A 72 -24.10 12.94 14.99
C ARG A 72 -25.58 12.98 15.34
N ARG A 73 -26.22 14.14 15.16
CA ARG A 73 -27.66 14.39 15.39
C ARG A 73 -28.41 14.21 14.07
N ARG A 74 -29.67 13.79 14.11
CA ARG A 74 -30.59 13.84 12.96
C ARG A 74 -31.71 14.85 13.19
N GLN A 75 -32.12 15.57 12.14
CA GLN A 75 -33.27 16.47 12.20
C GLN A 75 -34.60 15.70 12.32
N HIS A 76 -35.54 16.26 13.10
CA HIS A 76 -36.83 15.65 13.41
C HIS A 76 -37.72 15.57 12.14
N GLY A 77 -38.47 14.47 11.97
CA GLY A 77 -39.52 14.34 10.94
C GLY A 77 -39.20 13.38 9.79
N ILE A 78 -38.04 12.75 9.80
CA ILE A 78 -37.63 11.77 8.80
C ILE A 78 -37.40 10.42 9.52
N PRO A 79 -38.17 9.36 9.27
CA PRO A 79 -37.97 8.06 9.91
C PRO A 79 -36.67 7.41 9.44
N LEU A 80 -35.89 6.77 10.31
CA LEU A 80 -34.94 5.74 9.85
C LEU A 80 -35.82 4.53 9.55
N ALA A 81 -35.50 3.78 8.51
CA ALA A 81 -36.23 2.55 8.20
C ALA A 81 -36.45 1.75 9.49
N ARG A 82 -37.66 1.17 9.65
CA ARG A 82 -38.03 0.44 10.87
C ARG A 82 -36.94 -0.58 11.16
N LEU A 83 -36.27 -0.46 12.30
CA LEU A 83 -35.39 -1.53 12.79
C LEU A 83 -36.17 -2.83 12.72
N HIS A 84 -35.54 -3.85 12.15
CA HIS A 84 -36.11 -5.17 12.20
C HIS A 84 -36.12 -5.63 13.68
N PRO A 85 -37.15 -6.38 14.09
CA PRO A 85 -37.21 -6.91 15.45
C PRO A 85 -35.93 -7.69 15.79
N PRO A 86 -35.56 -7.81 17.07
CA PRO A 86 -34.34 -8.49 17.48
C PRO A 86 -34.23 -9.87 16.85
N LYS A 87 -33.09 -10.14 16.20
CA LYS A 87 -32.79 -11.46 15.68
C LYS A 87 -32.41 -12.35 16.86
N ALA A 88 -33.05 -13.50 17.02
CA ALA A 88 -32.65 -14.47 18.02
C ALA A 88 -31.20 -14.89 17.75
N LEU A 89 -30.30 -14.66 18.71
CA LEU A 89 -28.94 -15.17 18.62
C LEU A 89 -29.00 -16.71 18.63
N PRO A 90 -28.28 -17.39 17.73
CA PRO A 90 -28.26 -18.85 17.75
C PRO A 90 -27.76 -19.35 19.11
N GLY A 91 -28.39 -20.41 19.63
CA GLY A 91 -27.88 -21.13 20.80
C GLY A 91 -26.61 -21.86 20.42
N VAL A 92 -25.46 -21.29 20.76
CA VAL A 92 -24.14 -21.88 20.54
C VAL A 92 -23.45 -22.00 21.89
N ASP A 93 -22.65 -23.05 22.07
CA ASP A 93 -21.86 -23.29 23.28
C ASP A 93 -21.12 -22.02 23.72
N THR A 94 -21.19 -21.72 25.02
CA THR A 94 -20.59 -20.52 25.61
C THR A 94 -19.09 -20.49 25.28
N PRO A 95 -18.58 -19.47 24.57
CA PRO A 95 -17.19 -19.43 24.15
C PRO A 95 -16.26 -19.45 25.37
N GLU A 96 -15.14 -20.17 25.28
CA GLU A 96 -14.16 -20.30 26.36
C GLU A 96 -13.30 -19.04 26.50
N LEU A 97 -13.90 -17.95 26.98
CA LEU A 97 -13.32 -16.61 27.12
C LEU A 97 -11.96 -16.59 27.87
N ASP A 98 -11.70 -17.57 28.73
CA ASP A 98 -10.50 -17.67 29.55
C ASP A 98 -9.28 -18.28 28.81
N LYS A 99 -9.44 -18.81 27.58
CA LYS A 99 -8.38 -19.54 26.86
C LYS A 99 -7.53 -18.70 25.89
N GLY A 100 -7.80 -17.40 25.76
CA GLY A 100 -7.07 -16.57 24.81
C GLY A 100 -7.21 -15.07 25.07
N LEU A 101 -6.74 -14.27 24.12
CA LEU A 101 -6.95 -12.83 24.11
C LEU A 101 -8.26 -12.53 23.40
N ILE A 102 -9.16 -11.84 24.09
CA ILE A 102 -10.42 -11.39 23.52
C ILE A 102 -10.13 -10.10 22.75
N VAL A 103 -10.60 -10.06 21.50
CA VAL A 103 -10.50 -8.89 20.61
C VAL A 103 -11.89 -8.54 20.15
N LEU A 104 -12.33 -7.33 20.48
CA LEU A 104 -13.53 -6.73 19.91
C LEU A 104 -13.20 -6.31 18.48
N LYS A 105 -14.00 -6.75 17.52
CA LYS A 105 -13.83 -6.34 16.12
C LYS A 105 -14.25 -4.88 16.02
N VAL A 106 -13.37 -4.02 15.56
CA VAL A 106 -13.62 -2.59 15.40
C VAL A 106 -13.46 -2.18 13.93
N PRO A 107 -14.12 -1.09 13.50
CA PRO A 107 -15.04 -0.26 14.27
C PRO A 107 -16.43 -0.89 14.51
N GLN A 108 -17.05 -0.57 15.65
CA GLN A 108 -18.44 -0.92 15.96
C GLN A 108 -19.34 0.30 15.92
N THR A 109 -20.62 0.03 15.71
CA THR A 109 -21.68 1.02 15.63
C THR A 109 -22.66 0.87 16.75
N LEU A 110 -23.08 2.00 17.31
CA LEU A 110 -24.10 2.04 18.33
C LEU A 110 -25.13 3.09 17.97
N ARG A 111 -26.41 2.76 17.98
CA ARG A 111 -27.50 3.75 18.00
C ARG A 111 -27.84 4.06 19.44
N VAL A 112 -27.85 5.32 19.86
CA VAL A 112 -28.38 5.62 21.19
C VAL A 112 -29.89 5.78 21.12
N GLY A 113 -30.61 4.92 21.84
CA GLY A 113 -32.07 4.90 21.91
C GLY A 113 -32.54 4.30 23.22
N GLN A 114 -33.67 4.79 23.73
CA GLN A 114 -34.31 4.33 24.98
C GLN A 114 -33.46 4.42 26.26
N GLY A 115 -32.29 5.08 26.23
CA GLY A 115 -31.33 5.18 27.34
C GLY A 115 -30.16 4.20 27.26
N THR A 116 -29.98 3.51 26.14
CA THR A 116 -28.92 2.52 25.91
C THR A 116 -28.22 2.76 24.57
N PHE A 117 -27.00 2.25 24.45
CA PHE A 117 -26.23 2.11 23.22
C PHE A 117 -26.61 0.80 22.54
N GLN A 118 -27.41 0.89 21.48
CA GLN A 118 -27.96 -0.23 20.74
C GLN A 118 -27.01 -0.66 19.61
N LEU A 119 -26.39 -1.82 19.75
CA LEU A 119 -25.66 -2.50 18.69
C LEU A 119 -26.64 -3.00 17.62
N VAL A 120 -26.38 -2.67 16.36
CA VAL A 120 -27.17 -3.11 15.21
C VAL A 120 -26.30 -3.89 14.23
N ASP A 121 -26.85 -4.92 13.60
CA ASP A 121 -26.16 -5.68 12.56
C ASP A 121 -26.19 -4.99 11.18
N HIS A 122 -25.51 -5.58 10.21
CA HIS A 122 -25.40 -5.09 8.83
C HIS A 122 -26.75 -4.81 8.15
N ASP A 123 -27.79 -5.56 8.51
CA ASP A 123 -29.13 -5.50 7.91
C ASP A 123 -30.09 -4.61 8.75
N GLY A 124 -29.61 -4.06 9.86
CA GLY A 124 -30.38 -3.16 10.72
C GLY A 124 -31.20 -3.87 11.80
N HIS A 125 -30.86 -5.10 12.15
CA HIS A 125 -31.44 -5.80 13.30
C HIS A 125 -30.76 -5.34 14.59
N LEU A 126 -31.56 -5.12 15.64
CA LEU A 126 -31.03 -4.91 16.99
C LEU A 126 -30.39 -6.19 17.52
N LEU A 127 -29.11 -6.11 17.89
CA LEU A 127 -28.36 -7.22 18.49
C LEU A 127 -28.35 -7.15 20.02
N LEU A 128 -27.89 -6.02 20.57
CA LEU A 128 -27.69 -5.85 22.01
C LEU A 128 -27.82 -4.38 22.42
N GLY A 129 -28.47 -4.10 23.55
CA GLY A 129 -28.45 -2.79 24.18
C GLY A 129 -27.45 -2.75 25.33
N LEU A 130 -26.50 -1.83 25.29
CA LEU A 130 -25.49 -1.63 26.33
C LEU A 130 -25.77 -0.33 27.08
N THR A 131 -25.66 -0.34 28.40
CA THR A 131 -25.54 0.88 29.20
C THR A 131 -24.18 1.55 28.96
N ALA A 132 -24.00 2.79 29.42
CA ALA A 132 -22.72 3.49 29.32
C ALA A 132 -21.58 2.72 30.02
N ALA A 133 -21.85 2.15 31.20
CA ALA A 133 -20.88 1.36 31.95
C ALA A 133 -20.51 0.06 31.21
N GLU A 134 -21.51 -0.64 30.66
CA GLU A 134 -21.29 -1.83 29.84
C GLU A 134 -20.46 -1.56 28.60
N LEU A 135 -20.74 -0.47 27.90
CA LEU A 135 -19.95 -0.06 26.75
C LEU A 135 -18.48 0.25 27.12
N ILE A 136 -18.27 0.98 28.22
CA ILE A 136 -16.92 1.31 28.70
C ILE A 136 -16.13 0.05 29.07
N ALA A 137 -16.78 -0.92 29.71
CA ALA A 137 -16.15 -2.18 30.09
C ALA A 137 -15.80 -3.05 28.87
N VAL A 138 -16.69 -3.14 27.88
CA VAL A 138 -16.43 -3.87 26.63
C VAL A 138 -15.33 -3.21 25.79
N ALA A 139 -15.22 -1.87 25.82
CA ALA A 139 -14.20 -1.13 25.09
C ALA A 139 -12.76 -1.49 25.51
N GLN A 140 -12.56 -2.12 26.68
CA GLN A 140 -11.23 -2.60 27.11
C GLN A 140 -10.67 -3.72 26.23
N PHE A 141 -11.53 -4.35 25.42
CA PHE A 141 -11.18 -5.45 24.53
C PHE A 141 -10.98 -5.02 23.08
N VAL A 142 -10.98 -3.71 22.78
CA VAL A 142 -10.64 -3.19 21.44
C VAL A 142 -9.27 -3.69 20.98
N LYS A 143 -8.31 -3.75 21.91
CA LYS A 143 -7.03 -4.43 21.70
C LYS A 143 -7.12 -5.87 22.22
N PRO A 144 -6.28 -6.78 21.72
CA PRO A 144 -6.15 -8.13 22.29
C PRO A 144 -5.86 -8.06 23.80
N THR A 145 -6.87 -8.42 24.60
CA THR A 145 -6.85 -8.28 26.06
C THR A 145 -7.31 -9.58 26.70
N SER A 146 -6.62 -10.05 27.74
CA SER A 146 -7.06 -11.23 28.50
C SER A 146 -8.32 -10.90 29.32
N LEU A 147 -9.15 -11.89 29.62
CA LEU A 147 -10.36 -11.66 30.44
C LEU A 147 -10.02 -11.07 31.81
N ALA A 148 -8.92 -11.53 32.43
CA ALA A 148 -8.45 -11.05 33.73
C ALA A 148 -8.04 -9.57 33.67
N ASP A 149 -7.27 -9.18 32.65
CA ASP A 149 -6.84 -7.78 32.47
C ASP A 149 -8.03 -6.88 32.18
N GLY A 150 -8.96 -7.32 31.33
CA GLY A 150 -10.18 -6.55 31.02
C GLY A 150 -11.07 -6.32 32.24
N LEU A 151 -11.25 -7.34 33.09
CA LEU A 151 -11.95 -7.23 34.37
C LEU A 151 -11.25 -6.26 35.34
N GLN A 152 -9.92 -6.24 35.37
CA GLN A 152 -9.17 -5.30 36.19
C GLN A 152 -9.27 -3.87 35.64
N ASN A 153 -9.11 -3.69 34.32
CA ASN A 153 -9.16 -2.40 33.66
C ASN A 153 -10.52 -1.72 33.84
N GLN A 154 -11.63 -2.46 33.69
CA GLN A 154 -12.96 -1.88 33.89
C GLN A 154 -13.19 -1.43 35.34
N ARG A 155 -12.65 -2.15 36.34
CA ARG A 155 -12.76 -1.74 37.76
C ARG A 155 -12.00 -0.45 38.05
N VAL A 156 -10.81 -0.29 37.44
CA VAL A 156 -10.04 0.96 37.55
C VAL A 156 -10.77 2.13 36.90
N LEU A 157 -11.43 1.91 35.75
CA LEU A 157 -12.10 2.96 34.99
C LEU A 157 -13.47 3.35 35.54
N LEU A 158 -14.24 2.38 36.03
CA LEU A 158 -15.63 2.57 36.48
C LEU A 158 -15.75 2.71 38.00
N GLU A 159 -14.67 2.45 38.74
CA GLU A 159 -14.61 2.54 40.21
C GLU A 159 -15.79 1.81 40.88
N GLY A 160 -16.60 2.49 41.70
CA GLY A 160 -17.77 1.92 42.39
C GLY A 160 -18.93 1.50 41.47
N HIS A 161 -18.80 1.69 40.15
CA HIS A 161 -19.79 1.32 39.14
C HIS A 161 -19.30 0.21 38.20
N ALA A 162 -18.21 -0.48 38.57
CA ALA A 162 -17.72 -1.63 37.82
C ALA A 162 -18.78 -2.72 37.70
N LEU A 163 -18.83 -3.38 36.54
CA LEU A 163 -19.74 -4.50 36.33
C LEU A 163 -19.30 -5.69 37.15
N GLU A 164 -20.27 -6.46 37.63
CA GLU A 164 -20.02 -7.81 38.12
C GLU A 164 -19.37 -8.67 37.02
N ASP A 165 -18.41 -9.50 37.41
CA ASP A 165 -17.65 -10.35 36.48
C ASP A 165 -18.56 -11.21 35.62
N ALA A 166 -19.65 -11.75 36.21
CA ALA A 166 -20.64 -12.54 35.49
C ALA A 166 -21.32 -11.76 34.36
N ARG A 167 -21.64 -10.48 34.60
CA ARG A 167 -22.31 -9.63 33.61
C ARG A 167 -21.38 -9.27 32.45
N LEU A 168 -20.12 -8.94 32.72
CA LEU A 168 -19.16 -8.67 31.65
C LEU A 168 -18.91 -9.92 30.80
N LYS A 169 -18.78 -11.10 31.43
CA LYS A 169 -18.64 -12.38 30.72
C LYS A 169 -19.84 -12.68 29.82
N GLU A 170 -21.06 -12.45 30.30
CA GLU A 170 -22.29 -12.62 29.52
C GLU A 170 -22.28 -11.74 28.26
N ILE A 171 -21.93 -10.46 28.41
CA ILE A 171 -21.87 -9.51 27.29
C ILE A 171 -20.80 -9.94 26.28
N LEU A 172 -19.61 -10.31 26.73
CA LEU A 172 -18.53 -10.77 25.86
C LEU A 172 -18.88 -12.06 25.12
N ALA A 173 -19.59 -12.99 25.77
CA ALA A 173 -20.10 -14.19 25.13
C ALA A 173 -21.10 -13.86 24.02
N HIS A 174 -22.06 -12.95 24.28
CA HIS A 174 -23.00 -12.48 23.25
C HIS A 174 -22.30 -11.81 22.07
N LEU A 175 -21.27 -11.00 22.32
CA LEU A 175 -20.49 -10.35 21.26
C LEU A 175 -19.71 -11.37 20.41
N CYS A 176 -19.16 -12.41 21.03
CA CYS A 176 -18.50 -13.49 20.30
C CYS A 176 -19.50 -14.28 19.43
N VAL A 177 -20.67 -14.62 19.97
CA VAL A 177 -21.74 -15.32 19.22
C VAL A 177 -22.26 -14.47 18.06
N ALA A 178 -22.39 -13.15 18.27
CA ALA A 178 -22.74 -12.20 17.22
C ALA A 178 -21.60 -11.96 16.19
N GLY A 179 -20.43 -12.58 16.38
CA GLY A 179 -19.26 -12.41 15.51
C GLY A 179 -18.60 -11.04 15.61
N LEU A 180 -18.95 -10.24 16.62
CA LEU A 180 -18.45 -8.89 16.90
C LEU A 180 -17.22 -8.89 17.82
N ALA A 181 -16.91 -10.03 18.44
CA ALA A 181 -15.65 -10.28 19.12
C ALA A 181 -15.09 -11.64 18.69
N SER A 182 -13.79 -11.81 18.83
CA SER A 182 -13.10 -13.08 18.57
C SER A 182 -12.12 -13.38 19.70
N ILE A 183 -11.93 -14.66 19.99
CA ILE A 183 -10.87 -15.12 20.87
C ILE A 183 -9.68 -15.49 19.98
N ALA A 184 -8.63 -14.68 20.06
CA ALA A 184 -7.36 -14.97 19.40
C ALA A 184 -6.48 -15.77 20.36
N GLU A 185 -5.83 -16.83 19.86
CA GLU A 185 -4.64 -17.33 20.52
C GLU A 185 -3.57 -16.23 20.52
N PRO A 186 -2.75 -16.09 21.58
CA PRO A 186 -1.61 -15.18 21.56
C PRO A 186 -0.78 -15.49 20.30
N THR A 187 -0.83 -14.60 19.32
CA THR A 187 -0.52 -14.97 17.94
C THR A 187 0.95 -15.37 17.79
N VAL A 188 1.15 -16.61 17.34
CA VAL A 188 2.42 -17.25 16.97
C VAL A 188 3.10 -16.59 15.73
N ASN A 189 2.55 -15.50 15.19
CA ASN A 189 2.99 -14.98 13.88
C ASN A 189 4.27 -14.12 13.93
N LYS A 190 4.56 -13.44 15.05
CA LYS A 190 5.86 -12.76 15.24
C LYS A 190 7.01 -13.77 15.41
N ALA A 191 6.75 -14.91 16.06
CA ALA A 191 7.76 -15.94 16.31
C ALA A 191 8.26 -16.62 15.02
N LYS A 192 7.41 -16.83 14.00
CA LYS A 192 7.80 -17.46 12.73
C LYS A 192 8.66 -16.55 11.83
N VAL A 193 8.33 -15.26 11.74
CA VAL A 193 9.13 -14.27 10.98
C VAL A 193 10.47 -14.00 11.70
N GLN A 194 10.45 -13.92 13.03
CA GLN A 194 11.66 -13.74 13.83
C GLN A 194 12.58 -14.97 13.77
N GLY A 195 12.03 -16.19 13.80
CA GLY A 195 12.79 -17.43 13.62
C GLY A 195 13.45 -17.55 12.24
N TYR A 196 12.79 -17.06 11.18
CA TYR A 196 13.37 -16.96 9.85
C TYR A 196 14.59 -16.03 9.81
N ARG A 197 14.44 -14.78 10.27
CA ARG A 197 15.53 -13.79 10.27
C ARG A 197 16.72 -14.27 11.07
N GLN A 198 16.46 -14.92 12.22
CA GLN A 198 17.51 -15.56 13.02
C GLN A 198 18.21 -16.69 12.25
N SER A 199 17.48 -17.51 11.48
CA SER A 199 18.07 -18.57 10.66
C SER A 199 18.98 -18.02 9.54
N LEU A 200 18.57 -16.93 8.87
CA LEU A 200 19.39 -16.28 7.84
C LEU A 200 20.64 -15.64 8.44
N LYS A 201 20.49 -14.88 9.54
CA LYS A 201 21.63 -14.31 10.27
C LYS A 201 22.61 -15.38 10.72
N ALA A 202 22.12 -16.51 11.26
CA ALA A 202 22.96 -17.63 11.67
C ALA A 202 23.71 -18.28 10.49
N ASN A 203 23.05 -18.46 9.34
CA ASN A 203 23.68 -18.98 8.13
C ASN A 203 24.78 -18.05 7.62
N ILE A 204 24.51 -16.74 7.56
CA ILE A 204 25.49 -15.73 7.15
C ILE A 204 26.68 -15.71 8.12
N ALA A 205 26.41 -15.72 9.44
CA ALA A 205 27.46 -15.73 10.46
C ALA A 205 28.34 -16.99 10.37
N ARG A 206 27.75 -18.17 10.13
CA ARG A 206 28.48 -19.42 9.93
C ARG A 206 29.37 -19.33 8.69
N GLN A 207 28.84 -18.88 7.55
CA GLN A 207 29.63 -18.76 6.32
C GLN A 207 30.75 -17.72 6.46
N ALA A 208 30.49 -16.63 7.16
CA ALA A 208 31.50 -15.61 7.44
C ALA A 208 32.65 -16.14 8.31
N ALA A 209 32.33 -16.98 9.31
CA ALA A 209 33.32 -17.65 10.15
C ALA A 209 34.14 -18.68 9.35
N GLU A 210 33.49 -19.48 8.48
CA GLU A 210 34.18 -20.39 7.56
C GLU A 210 35.10 -19.64 6.58
N GLN A 211 34.69 -18.45 6.12
CA GLN A 211 35.53 -17.59 5.28
C GLN A 211 36.71 -17.02 6.07
N ASP A 212 36.50 -16.57 7.31
CA ASP A 212 37.59 -16.10 8.18
C ASP A 212 38.62 -17.20 8.46
N GLU A 213 38.19 -18.45 8.67
CA GLU A 213 39.10 -19.60 8.84
C GLU A 213 39.91 -19.89 7.56
N LYS A 214 39.25 -19.92 6.40
CA LYS A 214 39.92 -20.09 5.10
C LYS A 214 40.91 -18.97 4.83
N GLU A 215 40.57 -17.73 5.17
CA GLU A 215 41.44 -16.58 4.98
C GLU A 215 42.64 -16.61 5.94
N ALA A 216 42.44 -17.03 7.19
CA ALA A 216 43.53 -17.22 8.14
C ALA A 216 44.54 -18.27 7.65
N LEU A 217 44.06 -19.40 7.13
CA LEU A 217 44.91 -20.44 6.55
C LEU A 217 45.65 -19.92 5.30
N ARG A 218 44.96 -19.21 4.40
CA ARG A 218 45.58 -18.59 3.22
C ARG A 218 46.65 -17.59 3.62
N GLN A 219 46.37 -16.71 4.58
CA GLN A 219 47.33 -15.73 5.10
C GLN A 219 48.56 -16.42 5.70
N GLN A 220 48.37 -17.52 6.44
CA GLN A 220 49.48 -18.31 6.98
C GLN A 220 50.36 -18.89 5.86
N GLN A 221 49.76 -19.30 4.73
CA GLN A 221 50.46 -19.89 3.60
C GLN A 221 51.17 -18.84 2.73
N THR A 222 50.54 -17.68 2.47
CA THR A 222 51.10 -16.68 1.54
C THR A 222 51.84 -15.54 2.24
N GLY A 223 51.65 -15.35 3.55
CA GLY A 223 52.15 -14.21 4.31
C GLY A 223 51.49 -12.87 3.98
N VAL A 224 50.52 -12.85 3.06
CA VAL A 224 49.84 -11.62 2.58
C VAL A 224 48.54 -11.45 3.36
N THR A 225 48.32 -10.27 3.93
CA THR A 225 47.02 -9.89 4.52
C THR A 225 46.19 -9.18 3.46
N ARG A 226 44.93 -9.61 3.26
CA ARG A 226 43.99 -8.93 2.37
C ARG A 226 43.09 -7.97 3.14
N THR A 227 42.79 -6.82 2.55
CA THR A 227 41.82 -5.88 3.13
C THR A 227 40.40 -6.37 2.89
N LYS A 228 39.52 -6.27 3.89
CA LYS A 228 38.12 -6.66 3.73
C LYS A 228 37.35 -5.65 2.88
N VAL A 229 36.52 -6.16 1.96
CA VAL A 229 35.48 -5.38 1.26
C VAL A 229 34.13 -5.92 1.72
N ILE A 230 33.38 -5.10 2.45
CA ILE A 230 32.18 -5.49 3.18
C ILE A 230 30.94 -4.91 2.48
N PRO A 231 30.03 -5.73 1.92
CA PRO A 231 28.73 -5.25 1.49
C PRO A 231 27.87 -4.88 2.69
N VAL A 232 27.11 -3.79 2.60
CA VAL A 232 26.17 -3.36 3.64
C VAL A 232 24.77 -3.33 3.04
N ALA A 233 23.97 -4.34 3.36
CA ALA A 233 22.56 -4.41 2.99
C ALA A 233 21.66 -4.61 4.21
N PHE A 234 20.37 -4.34 3.98
CA PHE A 234 19.31 -4.41 5.00
C PHE A 234 18.11 -5.18 4.43
N GLY A 235 17.34 -5.79 5.33
CA GLY A 235 16.13 -6.55 4.98
C GLY A 235 16.40 -8.01 4.62
N ASP A 236 15.36 -8.67 4.13
CA ASP A 236 15.33 -10.13 3.96
C ASP A 236 15.47 -10.59 2.49
N ALA A 237 15.59 -9.64 1.56
CA ALA A 237 15.77 -9.91 0.14
C ALA A 237 17.24 -10.10 -0.21
N ILE A 238 17.51 -10.88 -1.26
CA ILE A 238 18.85 -11.04 -1.80
C ILE A 238 19.35 -9.67 -2.34
N PRO A 239 20.52 -9.16 -1.91
CA PRO A 239 21.01 -7.84 -2.32
C PRO A 239 21.67 -7.90 -3.72
N ALA A 240 20.85 -8.14 -4.75
CA ALA A 240 21.29 -8.36 -6.13
C ALA A 240 22.26 -7.28 -6.65
N ALA A 241 22.02 -5.99 -6.35
CA ALA A 241 22.87 -4.89 -6.78
C ALA A 241 24.31 -4.98 -6.21
N LEU A 242 24.45 -5.25 -4.91
CA LEU A 242 25.77 -5.45 -4.29
C LEU A 242 26.41 -6.75 -4.79
N GLY A 243 25.60 -7.78 -5.04
CA GLY A 243 26.04 -9.02 -5.69
C GLY A 243 26.70 -8.77 -7.04
N LEU A 244 26.07 -8.00 -7.92
CA LEU A 244 26.62 -7.64 -9.24
C LEU A 244 27.94 -6.86 -9.12
N VAL A 245 28.01 -5.89 -8.20
CA VAL A 245 29.23 -5.10 -7.94
C VAL A 245 30.38 -6.00 -7.45
N ILE A 246 30.11 -6.90 -6.50
CA ILE A 246 31.13 -7.83 -5.99
C ILE A 246 31.54 -8.84 -7.06
N ALA A 247 30.58 -9.41 -7.79
CA ALA A 247 30.86 -10.38 -8.85
C ALA A 247 31.76 -9.77 -9.94
N TYR A 248 31.45 -8.54 -10.37
CA TYR A 248 32.26 -7.80 -11.33
C TYR A 248 33.66 -7.50 -10.77
N SER A 249 33.74 -7.04 -9.52
CA SER A 249 35.03 -6.73 -8.88
C SER A 249 35.91 -7.96 -8.72
N LYS A 250 35.33 -9.13 -8.42
CA LYS A 250 36.06 -10.41 -8.36
C LYS A 250 36.58 -10.85 -9.73
N ALA A 251 35.84 -10.61 -10.82
CA ALA A 251 36.31 -10.95 -12.16
C ALA A 251 37.25 -9.90 -12.79
N TYR A 252 37.35 -8.71 -12.18
CA TYR A 252 38.08 -7.57 -12.72
C TYR A 252 39.54 -7.91 -13.07
N ASN A 253 39.93 -7.60 -14.32
CA ASN A 253 41.28 -7.84 -14.86
C ASN A 253 41.85 -9.24 -14.53
N GLY A 254 41.02 -10.27 -14.69
CA GLY A 254 41.44 -11.66 -14.47
C GLY A 254 41.53 -12.05 -12.99
N GLY A 255 40.83 -11.34 -12.11
CA GLY A 255 40.78 -11.65 -10.68
C GLY A 255 41.85 -10.97 -9.83
N CYS A 256 42.53 -9.96 -10.37
CA CYS A 256 43.64 -9.31 -9.68
C CYS A 256 43.23 -8.62 -8.36
N LEU A 257 41.96 -8.21 -8.24
CA LEU A 257 41.44 -7.63 -7.00
C LEU A 257 41.27 -8.69 -5.91
N GLU A 258 41.02 -9.96 -6.25
CA GLU A 258 40.91 -11.04 -5.26
C GLU A 258 42.26 -11.35 -4.60
N GLU A 259 43.38 -11.06 -5.27
CA GLU A 259 44.70 -11.22 -4.65
C GLU A 259 44.94 -10.24 -3.50
N PHE A 260 44.26 -9.08 -3.53
CA PHE A 260 44.45 -8.00 -2.57
C PHE A 260 43.29 -7.83 -1.58
N TYR A 261 42.06 -8.13 -2.01
CA TYR A 261 40.85 -7.94 -1.23
C TYR A 261 40.21 -9.27 -0.81
N ASP A 262 39.74 -9.33 0.43
CA ASP A 262 38.83 -10.35 0.93
C ASP A 262 37.40 -9.84 0.76
N PHE A 263 36.77 -10.20 -0.36
CA PHE A 263 35.37 -9.86 -0.63
C PHE A 263 34.44 -10.66 0.29
N ARG A 264 33.81 -9.95 1.21
CA ARG A 264 32.98 -10.56 2.25
C ARG A 264 31.60 -10.91 1.72
N LEU A 265 31.10 -12.06 2.14
CA LEU A 265 29.74 -12.54 1.86
C LEU A 265 28.78 -12.28 3.03
N ASP A 266 29.19 -11.34 3.89
CA ASP A 266 28.43 -10.79 4.99
C ASP A 266 27.35 -9.84 4.43
N TRP A 267 26.37 -10.39 3.70
CA TRP A 267 25.38 -9.62 2.94
C TRP A 267 24.52 -8.69 3.80
N LEU A 268 24.24 -9.09 5.04
CA LEU A 268 23.41 -8.35 5.97
C LEU A 268 24.26 -7.73 7.07
N TRP A 269 24.01 -6.43 7.33
CA TRP A 269 24.59 -5.78 8.49
C TRP A 269 24.02 -6.40 9.78
N ASP A 270 24.90 -6.71 10.72
CA ASP A 270 24.56 -7.28 12.02
C ASP A 270 25.26 -6.52 13.14
N ASP A 271 24.48 -5.80 13.94
CA ASP A 271 25.02 -4.90 14.96
C ASP A 271 25.85 -5.65 16.00
N GLU A 272 25.50 -6.90 16.31
CA GLU A 272 26.24 -7.78 17.22
C GLU A 272 27.67 -8.07 16.72
N ARG A 273 27.90 -7.97 15.40
CA ARG A 273 29.19 -8.21 14.75
C ARG A 273 29.94 -6.93 14.39
N THR A 274 29.43 -5.76 14.76
CA THR A 274 30.06 -4.45 14.48
C THR A 274 31.53 -4.42 14.89
N ALA A 275 31.86 -4.99 16.07
CA ALA A 275 33.23 -5.04 16.55
C ALA A 275 34.15 -5.87 15.63
N SER A 276 33.64 -6.93 15.01
CA SER A 276 34.38 -7.73 14.03
C SER A 276 34.56 -6.98 12.71
N PHE A 277 33.50 -6.33 12.22
CA PHE A 277 33.57 -5.55 10.98
C PHE A 277 34.55 -4.39 11.09
N THR A 278 34.59 -3.71 12.24
CA THR A 278 35.38 -2.49 12.46
C THR A 278 36.76 -2.72 13.09
N ALA A 279 37.15 -3.97 13.34
CA ALA A 279 38.42 -4.30 14.02
C ALA A 279 39.68 -3.80 13.28
N LYS A 280 39.61 -3.65 11.96
CA LYS A 280 40.69 -3.12 11.10
C LYS A 280 40.09 -2.18 10.04
N PRO A 281 40.88 -1.28 9.45
CA PRO A 281 40.44 -0.52 8.28
C PRO A 281 39.98 -1.44 7.15
N ALA A 282 38.81 -1.15 6.60
CA ALA A 282 38.16 -1.92 5.54
C ALA A 282 37.45 -0.98 4.55
N ILE A 283 36.92 -1.55 3.48
CA ILE A 283 36.08 -0.83 2.51
C ILE A 283 34.64 -1.31 2.67
N TYR A 284 33.69 -0.38 2.79
CA TYR A 284 32.28 -0.68 3.01
C TYR A 284 31.45 -0.20 1.82
N LEU A 285 30.67 -1.10 1.23
CA LEU A 285 29.85 -0.83 0.05
C LEU A 285 28.37 -0.75 0.43
N PHE A 286 27.80 0.46 0.37
CA PHE A 286 26.41 0.73 0.68
C PHE A 286 25.57 0.85 -0.59
N SER A 287 24.41 0.19 -0.61
CA SER A 287 23.40 0.35 -1.67
C SER A 287 22.21 1.16 -1.15
N ASN A 288 22.22 2.46 -1.43
CA ASN A 288 21.21 3.41 -1.01
C ASN A 288 19.97 3.35 -1.92
N TYR A 289 18.86 2.98 -1.31
CA TYR A 289 17.50 3.18 -1.80
C TYR A 289 16.78 4.12 -0.83
N LEU A 290 15.66 4.67 -1.28
CA LEU A 290 14.79 5.54 -0.50
C LEU A 290 14.48 5.00 0.91
N TRP A 291 14.27 3.67 1.03
CA TRP A 291 13.98 2.99 2.29
C TRP A 291 15.21 2.44 3.04
N THR A 292 16.40 2.40 2.44
CA THR A 292 17.64 1.93 3.12
C THR A 292 18.60 3.06 3.48
N HIS A 293 18.35 4.27 2.99
CA HIS A 293 19.27 5.40 3.13
C HIS A 293 19.59 5.73 4.59
N GLY A 294 18.56 5.88 5.44
CA GLY A 294 18.73 6.24 6.84
C GLY A 294 19.60 5.23 7.60
N ASN A 295 19.36 3.94 7.39
CA ASN A 295 20.15 2.86 7.98
C ASN A 295 21.59 2.87 7.46
N SER A 296 21.78 3.11 6.15
CA SER A 296 23.10 3.17 5.52
C SER A 296 23.96 4.29 6.11
N ILE A 297 23.38 5.47 6.32
CA ILE A 297 24.03 6.61 6.95
C ILE A 297 24.40 6.30 8.40
N ALA A 298 23.48 5.74 9.19
CA ALA A 298 23.75 5.42 10.60
C ALA A 298 24.88 4.39 10.77
N VAL A 299 24.93 3.38 9.89
CA VAL A 299 26.01 2.40 9.86
C VAL A 299 27.32 3.03 9.39
N SER A 300 27.30 3.86 8.35
CA SER A 300 28.51 4.56 7.87
C SER A 300 29.12 5.47 8.94
N GLU A 301 28.29 6.18 9.70
CA GLU A 301 28.74 6.97 10.85
C GLU A 301 29.41 6.11 11.92
N THR A 302 28.80 4.98 12.25
CA THR A 302 29.33 4.02 13.23
C THR A 302 30.66 3.43 12.79
N VAL A 303 30.77 3.04 11.52
CA VAL A 303 32.01 2.56 10.92
C VAL A 303 33.12 3.60 11.06
N LYS A 304 32.87 4.85 10.65
CA LYS A 304 33.87 5.92 10.73
C LYS A 304 34.26 6.29 12.16
N ARG A 305 33.34 6.19 13.12
CA ARG A 305 33.63 6.42 14.54
C ARG A 305 34.55 5.35 15.12
N LEU A 306 34.36 4.09 14.74
CA LEU A 306 35.10 2.94 15.30
C LEU A 306 36.39 2.62 14.52
N SER A 307 36.40 2.91 13.22
CA SER A 307 37.50 2.62 12.30
C SER A 307 37.67 3.78 11.30
N PRO A 308 38.25 4.92 11.74
CA PRO A 308 38.27 6.18 10.97
C PRO A 308 39.03 6.08 9.64
N ASP A 309 40.03 5.20 9.57
CA ASP A 309 40.82 4.94 8.35
C ASP A 309 40.12 3.99 7.36
N SER A 310 38.91 3.49 7.68
CA SER A 310 38.08 2.75 6.73
C SER A 310 37.52 3.67 5.64
N ILE A 311 37.18 3.10 4.49
CA ILE A 311 36.59 3.83 3.37
C ILE A 311 35.12 3.43 3.18
N THR A 312 34.22 4.40 3.14
CA THR A 312 32.79 4.21 2.93
C THR A 312 32.40 4.65 1.51
N ILE A 313 31.79 3.72 0.77
CA ILE A 313 31.40 3.92 -0.63
C ILE A 313 29.89 3.73 -0.74
N HIS A 314 29.19 4.79 -1.14
CA HIS A 314 27.74 4.80 -1.27
C HIS A 314 27.33 4.83 -2.74
N GLY A 315 26.43 3.95 -3.14
CA GLY A 315 25.86 3.92 -4.50
C GLY A 315 24.36 3.63 -4.46
N GLY A 316 23.75 3.41 -5.63
CA GLY A 316 22.34 3.10 -5.76
C GLY A 316 21.45 4.31 -6.11
N PRO A 317 20.17 4.07 -6.44
CA PRO A 317 19.29 5.06 -7.09
C PRO A 317 19.02 6.32 -6.27
N ASP A 318 19.17 6.25 -4.95
CA ASP A 318 18.91 7.37 -4.04
C ASP A 318 20.17 8.20 -3.72
N THR A 319 21.32 7.83 -4.27
CA THR A 319 22.57 8.58 -4.11
C THR A 319 22.60 9.76 -5.10
N PRO A 320 22.85 11.00 -4.66
CA PRO A 320 22.65 12.18 -5.50
C PRO A 320 23.62 12.25 -6.68
N LYS A 321 23.09 12.57 -7.86
CA LYS A 321 23.89 12.68 -9.10
C LYS A 321 24.23 14.12 -9.51
N TYR A 322 23.39 15.09 -9.14
CA TYR A 322 23.59 16.50 -9.48
C TYR A 322 24.68 17.10 -8.60
N ALA A 323 25.47 18.05 -9.14
CA ALA A 323 26.67 18.55 -8.48
C ALA A 323 26.36 19.18 -7.11
N GLN A 324 25.38 20.10 -7.06
CA GLN A 324 24.98 20.74 -5.81
C GLN A 324 24.41 19.75 -4.80
N ASP A 325 23.51 18.86 -5.23
CA ASP A 325 22.93 17.83 -4.36
C ASP A 325 24.02 16.92 -3.76
N ALA A 326 25.08 16.62 -4.52
CA ALA A 326 26.21 15.85 -4.01
C ALA A 326 27.04 16.65 -2.99
N GLU A 327 27.31 17.94 -3.23
CA GLU A 327 27.98 18.80 -2.25
C GLU A 327 27.21 18.89 -0.93
N ASP A 328 25.90 19.14 -1.01
CA ASP A 328 25.01 19.22 0.14
C ASP A 328 24.97 17.88 0.90
N TYR A 329 24.99 16.77 0.17
CA TYR A 329 25.05 15.42 0.73
C TYR A 329 26.34 15.16 1.51
N PHE A 330 27.50 15.49 0.95
CA PHE A 330 28.76 15.37 1.67
C PHE A 330 28.82 16.33 2.87
N ALA A 331 28.33 17.56 2.75
CA ALA A 331 28.29 18.51 3.85
C ALA A 331 27.45 17.98 5.03
N LYS A 332 26.32 17.33 4.72
CA LYS A 332 25.41 16.72 5.71
C LYS A 332 25.97 15.44 6.32
N PHE A 333 26.67 14.62 5.54
CA PHE A 333 27.16 13.30 5.95
C PHE A 333 28.68 13.25 5.93
N PRO A 334 29.36 13.72 7.01
CA PRO A 334 30.81 13.78 7.06
C PRO A 334 31.50 12.41 7.06
N HIS A 335 30.77 11.33 7.30
CA HIS A 335 31.27 9.97 7.34
C HIS A 335 31.19 9.24 5.98
N VAL A 336 30.73 9.91 4.92
CA VAL A 336 30.73 9.38 3.55
C VAL A 336 32.01 9.82 2.83
N ASP A 337 32.81 8.89 2.34
CA ASP A 337 34.04 9.22 1.60
C ASP A 337 33.82 9.32 0.09
N ILE A 338 33.05 8.38 -0.47
CA ILE A 338 32.88 8.22 -1.92
C ILE A 338 31.40 7.97 -2.22
N ILE A 339 30.89 8.62 -3.25
CA ILE A 339 29.62 8.26 -3.89
C ILE A 339 29.86 7.78 -5.32
N ILE A 340 29.16 6.72 -5.73
CA ILE A 340 29.15 6.19 -7.10
C ILE A 340 27.84 6.61 -7.77
N ARG A 341 27.95 7.16 -8.98
CA ARG A 341 26.81 7.62 -9.80
C ARG A 341 26.60 6.68 -10.99
N GLY A 342 25.34 6.34 -11.25
CA GLY A 342 24.98 5.47 -12.38
C GLY A 342 25.27 3.99 -12.11
N GLU A 343 25.79 3.29 -13.11
CA GLU A 343 26.13 1.85 -13.02
C GLU A 343 27.37 1.66 -12.12
N GLY A 344 27.21 0.79 -11.12
CA GLY A 344 28.15 0.69 -10.00
C GLY A 344 29.33 -0.25 -10.26
N GLU A 345 29.15 -1.25 -11.13
CA GLU A 345 30.05 -2.40 -11.26
C GLU A 345 31.47 -1.98 -11.67
N ALA A 346 31.61 -1.28 -12.79
CA ALA A 346 32.91 -0.84 -13.29
C ALA A 346 33.53 0.30 -12.45
N SER A 347 32.70 1.24 -11.98
CA SER A 347 33.17 2.36 -11.14
C SER A 347 33.71 1.87 -9.79
N ALA A 348 33.03 0.90 -9.17
CA ALA A 348 33.48 0.30 -7.92
C ALA A 348 34.79 -0.47 -8.10
N ALA A 349 34.91 -1.29 -9.15
CA ALA A 349 36.12 -2.06 -9.39
C ALA A 349 37.35 -1.17 -9.67
N ASP A 350 37.19 -0.12 -10.50
CA ASP A 350 38.27 0.86 -10.73
C ASP A 350 38.62 1.64 -9.44
N THR A 351 37.62 1.98 -8.62
CA THR A 351 37.84 2.60 -7.31
C THR A 351 38.65 1.68 -6.41
N LEU A 352 38.26 0.40 -6.29
CA LEU A 352 38.97 -0.60 -5.52
C LEU A 352 40.42 -0.76 -6.01
N ASP A 353 40.66 -0.84 -7.33
CA ASP A 353 42.02 -0.96 -7.87
C ASP A 353 42.91 0.21 -7.47
N LYS A 354 42.40 1.45 -7.55
CA LYS A 354 43.15 2.65 -7.12
C LYS A 354 43.37 2.72 -5.61
N LEU A 355 42.43 2.23 -4.81
CA LEU A 355 42.55 2.26 -3.35
C LEU A 355 43.63 1.31 -2.82
N ARG A 356 44.08 0.32 -3.60
CA ARG A 356 45.11 -0.66 -3.18
C ARG A 356 46.40 0.00 -2.67
N SER A 357 46.77 1.15 -3.23
CA SER A 357 48.01 1.84 -2.86
C SER A 357 47.92 2.64 -1.56
N VAL A 358 46.72 2.86 -1.00
CA VAL A 358 46.50 3.75 0.15
C VAL A 358 45.68 3.12 1.28
N ILE A 359 44.84 2.12 1.00
CA ILE A 359 43.99 1.50 2.02
C ILE A 359 44.82 0.80 3.10
N GLY A 360 44.44 1.00 4.36
CA GLY A 360 45.17 0.50 5.53
C GLY A 360 46.29 1.42 6.03
N GLN A 361 46.56 2.52 5.32
CA GLN A 361 47.37 3.62 5.84
C GLN A 361 46.51 4.51 6.75
N LYS A 362 47.15 5.19 7.69
CA LYS A 362 46.49 6.23 8.49
C LYS A 362 46.18 7.42 7.57
N ASP A 363 44.94 7.89 7.59
CA ASP A 363 44.44 8.96 6.71
C ASP A 363 44.72 8.71 5.20
N PRO A 364 44.04 7.73 4.57
CA PRO A 364 44.29 7.35 3.18
C PRO A 364 44.18 8.51 2.18
N ASP A 365 45.20 8.68 1.34
CA ASP A 365 45.21 9.74 0.31
C ASP A 365 44.30 9.40 -0.87
N LEU A 366 43.07 9.93 -0.85
CA LEU A 366 42.07 9.69 -1.91
C LEU A 366 42.36 10.43 -3.24
N SER A 367 43.45 11.19 -3.39
CA SER A 367 43.83 11.79 -4.68
C SER A 367 44.15 10.73 -5.76
N VAL A 368 44.45 9.49 -5.36
CA VAL A 368 44.61 8.33 -6.26
C VAL A 368 43.36 8.05 -7.12
N LEU A 369 42.20 8.58 -6.71
CA LEU A 369 40.91 8.41 -7.37
C LEU A 369 40.65 9.40 -8.51
N GLN A 370 41.53 10.39 -8.74
CA GLN A 370 41.31 11.47 -9.72
C GLN A 370 40.98 11.01 -11.15
N SER A 371 41.39 9.79 -11.53
CA SER A 371 41.18 9.23 -12.86
C SER A 371 39.99 8.26 -12.95
N VAL A 372 39.23 8.03 -11.88
CA VAL A 372 38.14 7.05 -11.85
C VAL A 372 36.84 7.73 -12.30
N PRO A 373 36.28 7.42 -13.49
CA PRO A 373 35.02 8.02 -13.89
C PRO A 373 33.84 7.43 -13.10
N GLY A 374 32.78 8.24 -12.95
CA GLY A 374 31.53 7.86 -12.31
C GLY A 374 31.46 8.09 -10.79
N ILE A 375 32.47 8.71 -10.17
CA ILE A 375 32.51 8.92 -8.71
C ILE A 375 32.63 10.40 -8.32
N THR A 376 32.06 10.75 -7.17
CA THR A 376 32.37 11.99 -6.43
C THR A 376 32.96 11.56 -5.10
N TYR A 377 34.05 12.17 -4.66
CA TYR A 377 34.70 11.80 -3.41
C TYR A 377 35.17 13.02 -2.65
N ARG A 378 35.32 12.85 -1.34
CA ARG A 378 35.92 13.87 -0.47
C ARG A 378 37.42 13.65 -0.38
N HIS A 379 38.19 14.72 -0.52
CA HIS A 379 39.62 14.69 -0.23
C HIS A 379 40.06 15.99 0.43
N ARG A 380 40.65 15.90 1.62
CA ARG A 380 41.17 17.06 2.39
C ARG A 380 40.17 18.23 2.54
N GLY A 381 38.90 17.89 2.71
CA GLY A 381 37.81 18.88 2.87
C GLY A 381 37.19 19.37 1.56
N GLU A 382 37.77 19.02 0.40
CA GLU A 382 37.24 19.34 -0.91
C GLU A 382 36.38 18.20 -1.45
N ILE A 383 35.32 18.55 -2.20
CA ILE A 383 34.47 17.58 -2.90
C ILE A 383 34.90 17.55 -4.36
N ILE A 384 35.46 16.43 -4.80
CA ILE A 384 35.99 16.24 -6.14
C ILE A 384 35.01 15.39 -6.94
N ARG A 385 34.46 15.98 -8.01
CA ARG A 385 33.54 15.30 -8.93
C ARG A 385 34.26 14.91 -10.22
N ASN A 386 34.48 13.62 -10.42
CA ASN A 386 35.04 13.11 -11.68
C ASN A 386 33.97 13.09 -12.80
N PRO A 387 34.38 13.01 -14.08
CA PRO A 387 33.47 12.83 -15.21
C PRO A 387 32.55 11.63 -15.03
N ASP A 388 31.37 11.68 -15.64
CA ASP A 388 30.45 10.54 -15.63
C ASP A 388 31.00 9.37 -16.45
N ARG A 389 30.68 8.15 -16.01
CA ARG A 389 31.11 6.93 -16.70
C ARG A 389 30.13 6.57 -17.81
N GLU A 390 30.65 6.12 -18.95
CA GLU A 390 29.84 5.51 -19.98
C GLU A 390 29.22 4.19 -19.49
N ARG A 391 27.95 3.98 -19.79
CA ARG A 391 27.24 2.76 -19.40
C ARG A 391 27.90 1.51 -20.01
N ILE A 392 27.86 0.37 -19.31
CA ILE A 392 28.38 -0.95 -19.71
C ILE A 392 27.63 -1.50 -20.93
N MET A 393 28.30 -1.54 -22.09
CA MET A 393 27.67 -1.88 -23.38
C MET A 393 27.24 -3.34 -23.48
N ASP A 394 28.09 -4.25 -23.01
CA ASP A 394 27.87 -5.69 -23.00
C ASP A 394 27.63 -6.15 -21.55
N LEU A 395 26.39 -6.52 -21.25
CA LEU A 395 26.00 -6.88 -19.89
C LEU A 395 26.55 -8.24 -19.47
N ASP A 396 26.90 -9.11 -20.42
CA ASP A 396 27.46 -10.43 -20.12
C ASP A 396 28.92 -10.37 -19.66
N THR A 397 29.55 -9.19 -19.73
CA THR A 397 30.82 -8.92 -19.02
C THR A 397 30.66 -8.89 -17.50
N ILE A 398 29.44 -8.77 -16.98
CA ILE A 398 29.15 -8.77 -15.55
C ILE A 398 28.85 -10.21 -15.14
N PRO A 399 29.66 -10.88 -14.29
CA PRO A 399 29.32 -12.23 -13.85
C PRO A 399 28.02 -12.27 -13.03
N SER A 400 27.27 -13.38 -13.13
CA SER A 400 26.05 -13.55 -12.35
C SER A 400 26.36 -13.89 -10.88
N PRO A 401 25.88 -13.11 -9.90
CA PRO A 401 26.06 -13.46 -8.49
C PRO A 401 25.26 -14.71 -8.08
N TYR A 402 24.18 -15.03 -8.79
CA TYR A 402 23.40 -16.24 -8.57
C TYR A 402 24.17 -17.50 -9.01
N LEU A 403 24.81 -17.45 -10.17
CA LEU A 403 25.50 -18.61 -10.76
C LEU A 403 26.94 -18.81 -10.27
N THR A 404 27.52 -17.81 -9.59
CA THR A 404 28.89 -17.86 -9.05
C THR A 404 28.94 -18.36 -7.60
N GLY A 405 27.80 -18.68 -6.98
CA GLY A 405 27.72 -19.14 -5.59
C GLY A 405 27.78 -18.01 -4.55
N LEU A 406 27.79 -16.74 -4.97
CA LEU A 406 27.85 -15.59 -4.05
C LEU A 406 26.66 -15.55 -3.08
N PHE A 407 25.50 -16.07 -3.50
CA PHE A 407 24.27 -16.12 -2.70
C PHE A 407 23.97 -17.48 -2.06
N ASP A 408 24.94 -18.40 -1.96
CA ASP A 408 24.71 -19.71 -1.33
C ASP A 408 24.32 -19.62 0.16
N ALA A 409 24.63 -18.50 0.84
CA ALA A 409 24.20 -18.20 2.22
C ALA A 409 22.68 -18.30 2.40
N TYR A 410 21.94 -18.05 1.33
CA TYR A 410 20.48 -18.03 1.30
C TYR A 410 19.87 -19.42 1.07
N ARG A 411 20.69 -20.48 1.00
CA ARG A 411 20.18 -21.85 0.79
C ARG A 411 19.36 -22.32 1.98
N GLY A 412 18.15 -22.84 1.70
CA GLY A 412 17.25 -23.38 2.73
C GLY A 412 16.55 -22.33 3.59
N VAL A 413 16.67 -21.05 3.22
CA VAL A 413 16.06 -19.90 3.89
C VAL A 413 14.60 -19.77 3.39
N PRO A 414 13.57 -20.06 4.22
CA PRO A 414 12.19 -20.16 3.74
C PRO A 414 11.59 -18.79 3.42
N ARG A 415 10.70 -18.67 2.42
CA ARG A 415 10.08 -17.37 2.01
C ARG A 415 11.09 -16.35 1.46
N MET A 416 12.09 -16.84 0.74
CA MET A 416 13.09 -15.99 0.12
C MET A 416 12.52 -15.17 -1.05
N HIS A 417 12.97 -13.93 -1.16
CA HIS A 417 12.68 -13.01 -2.25
C HIS A 417 13.97 -12.73 -3.05
N ALA A 418 13.93 -12.93 -4.37
CA ALA A 418 15.05 -12.65 -5.26
C ALA A 418 14.69 -11.55 -6.27
N THR A 419 15.69 -10.78 -6.70
CA THR A 419 15.52 -9.72 -7.71
C THR A 419 16.32 -10.06 -8.96
N LEU A 420 15.64 -10.22 -10.10
CA LEU A 420 16.27 -10.64 -11.35
C LEU A 420 16.14 -9.54 -12.42
N GLU A 421 17.27 -9.13 -12.99
CA GLU A 421 17.37 -8.18 -14.09
C GLU A 421 17.66 -8.95 -15.38
N THR A 422 16.78 -8.87 -16.38
CA THR A 422 16.98 -9.54 -17.69
C THR A 422 17.50 -8.57 -18.75
N ASN A 423 17.26 -7.28 -18.53
CA ASN A 423 17.76 -6.19 -19.33
C ASN A 423 17.87 -4.89 -18.52
N ARG A 424 18.75 -3.98 -18.97
CA ARG A 424 19.02 -2.72 -18.30
C ARG A 424 18.74 -1.52 -19.20
N GLY A 425 17.76 -0.71 -18.80
CA GLY A 425 17.46 0.58 -19.40
C GLY A 425 15.97 0.78 -19.67
N CYS A 426 15.61 2.00 -20.05
CA CYS A 426 14.26 2.37 -20.43
C CYS A 426 14.32 3.33 -21.63
N PRO A 427 13.53 3.11 -22.70
CA PRO A 427 13.54 3.96 -23.88
C PRO A 427 12.69 5.23 -23.69
N TYR A 428 11.99 5.36 -22.57
CA TYR A 428 11.06 6.47 -22.29
C TYR A 428 11.72 7.58 -21.49
N GLY A 429 11.35 8.83 -21.76
CA GLY A 429 11.91 10.04 -21.14
C GLY A 429 11.07 10.64 -20.01
N CYS A 430 10.29 9.82 -19.30
CA CYS A 430 9.34 10.30 -18.28
C CYS A 430 10.04 11.13 -17.20
N THR A 431 9.59 12.36 -16.96
CA THR A 431 10.32 13.31 -16.11
C THR A 431 10.29 12.95 -14.63
N PHE A 432 9.23 12.33 -14.13
CA PHE A 432 9.11 11.89 -12.74
C PHE A 432 9.98 10.66 -12.40
N CYS A 433 10.52 9.97 -13.41
CA CYS A 433 11.10 8.65 -13.23
C CYS A 433 12.64 8.74 -13.15
N ASP A 434 13.24 8.05 -12.17
CA ASP A 434 14.70 7.95 -12.09
C ASP A 434 15.31 7.26 -13.32
N TRP A 435 14.65 6.23 -13.85
CA TRP A 435 15.01 5.61 -15.13
C TRP A 435 14.93 6.58 -16.32
N GLY A 436 14.01 7.55 -16.27
CA GLY A 436 13.86 8.58 -17.31
C GLY A 436 15.01 9.60 -17.32
N SER A 437 15.79 9.63 -16.24
CA SER A 437 16.99 10.43 -16.09
C SER A 437 18.16 9.93 -16.95
N ALA A 438 18.12 8.66 -17.35
CA ALA A 438 18.90 8.09 -18.44
C ALA A 438 18.24 8.41 -19.79
N THR A 439 18.24 9.71 -20.16
CA THR A 439 17.73 10.21 -21.45
C THR A 439 18.10 9.26 -22.61
N THR A 440 17.11 8.77 -23.36
CA THR A 440 17.29 8.01 -24.62
C THR A 440 18.17 6.74 -24.51
N SER A 441 18.09 6.02 -23.40
CA SER A 441 18.94 4.85 -23.24
C SER A 441 18.50 3.64 -24.08
N LYS A 442 19.40 3.12 -24.93
CA LYS A 442 19.21 1.81 -25.58
C LYS A 442 19.11 0.75 -24.48
N ILE A 443 18.08 -0.08 -24.54
CA ILE A 443 17.94 -1.23 -23.64
C ILE A 443 19.02 -2.25 -24.01
N ARG A 444 19.83 -2.65 -23.03
CA ARG A 444 20.86 -3.69 -23.16
C ARG A 444 20.39 -4.95 -22.44
N LYS A 445 20.79 -6.10 -22.93
CA LYS A 445 20.20 -7.40 -22.59
C LYS A 445 21.30 -8.30 -22.04
N PHE A 446 21.00 -9.03 -20.97
CA PHE A 446 21.78 -10.21 -20.59
C PHE A 446 21.43 -11.37 -21.52
N ASP A 447 22.34 -12.31 -21.73
CA ASP A 447 22.06 -13.51 -22.52
C ASP A 447 20.97 -14.39 -21.90
N LEU A 448 20.19 -15.08 -22.75
CA LEU A 448 19.07 -15.92 -22.28
C LEU A 448 19.56 -17.11 -21.45
N ASP A 449 20.70 -17.70 -21.79
CA ASP A 449 21.25 -18.85 -21.04
C ASP A 449 21.55 -18.47 -19.59
N ARG A 450 22.09 -17.27 -19.37
CA ARG A 450 22.25 -16.73 -18.03
C ARG A 450 20.91 -16.56 -17.34
N VAL A 451 19.94 -15.89 -17.97
CA VAL A 451 18.63 -15.63 -17.37
C VAL A 451 17.92 -16.93 -16.98
N PHE A 452 17.97 -17.96 -17.84
CA PHE A 452 17.41 -19.27 -17.53
C PHE A 452 18.16 -19.98 -16.41
N GLY A 453 19.50 -19.85 -16.36
CA GLY A 453 20.30 -20.33 -15.25
C GLY A 453 19.91 -19.68 -13.92
N GLU A 454 19.74 -18.35 -13.89
CA GLU A 454 19.35 -17.62 -12.69
C GLU A 454 17.94 -18.00 -12.21
N LEU A 455 17.01 -18.24 -13.14
CA LEU A 455 15.67 -18.75 -12.82
C LEU A 455 15.70 -20.18 -12.29
N ALA A 456 16.52 -21.05 -12.89
CA ALA A 456 16.71 -22.42 -12.40
C ALA A 456 17.31 -22.42 -10.98
N TRP A 457 18.30 -21.56 -10.73
CA TRP A 457 18.85 -21.34 -9.38
C TRP A 457 17.77 -20.89 -8.40
N CYS A 458 16.92 -19.92 -8.78
CA CYS A 458 15.82 -19.46 -7.92
C CYS A 458 14.86 -20.61 -7.57
N SER A 459 14.55 -21.46 -8.54
CA SER A 459 13.68 -22.62 -8.34
C SER A 459 14.33 -23.68 -7.44
N GLU A 460 15.61 -24.00 -7.64
CA GLU A 460 16.39 -24.92 -6.80
C GLU A 460 16.46 -24.45 -5.34
N MET A 461 16.66 -23.14 -5.16
CA MET A 461 16.75 -22.49 -3.86
C MET A 461 15.37 -22.25 -3.22
N LYS A 462 14.28 -22.64 -3.90
CA LYS A 462 12.90 -22.45 -3.45
C LYS A 462 12.57 -20.99 -3.13
N VAL A 463 13.06 -20.07 -3.97
CA VAL A 463 12.67 -18.65 -3.93
C VAL A 463 11.15 -18.57 -4.08
N GLN A 464 10.49 -17.95 -3.10
CA GLN A 464 9.03 -17.84 -3.11
C GLN A 464 8.58 -16.82 -4.15
N SER A 465 9.27 -15.68 -4.23
CA SER A 465 8.91 -14.59 -5.13
C SER A 465 10.14 -14.07 -5.86
N VAL A 466 10.02 -13.93 -7.18
CA VAL A 466 11.02 -13.28 -8.02
C VAL A 466 10.47 -11.92 -8.47
N SER A 467 11.10 -10.85 -7.99
CA SER A 467 10.87 -9.50 -8.48
C SER A 467 11.69 -9.25 -9.74
N GLN A 468 11.00 -8.94 -10.82
CA GLN A 468 11.61 -8.63 -12.10
C GLN A 468 11.99 -7.13 -12.12
N ALA A 469 13.29 -6.84 -12.24
CA ALA A 469 13.86 -5.49 -12.14
C ALA A 469 13.90 -4.69 -13.46
N ASP A 470 13.38 -5.22 -14.57
CA ASP A 470 13.35 -4.50 -15.84
C ASP A 470 12.31 -3.37 -15.78
N ALA A 471 12.61 -2.28 -16.46
CA ALA A 471 11.70 -1.14 -16.51
C ALA A 471 10.40 -1.42 -17.31
N ASN A 472 10.40 -2.45 -18.19
CA ASN A 472 9.34 -2.77 -19.16
C ASN A 472 9.34 -4.25 -19.62
N PHE A 473 9.04 -5.19 -18.75
CA PHE A 473 8.92 -6.62 -19.12
C PHE A 473 7.76 -6.84 -20.11
N GLY A 474 8.02 -7.61 -21.18
CA GLY A 474 7.09 -7.83 -22.28
C GLY A 474 7.29 -6.87 -23.47
N ILE A 475 8.35 -6.07 -23.46
CA ILE A 475 8.72 -5.21 -24.60
C ILE A 475 9.37 -6.02 -25.73
N PHE A 476 9.98 -7.17 -25.42
CA PHE A 476 10.66 -8.02 -26.41
C PHE A 476 9.99 -9.39 -26.56
N GLU A 477 10.22 -10.03 -27.71
CA GLU A 477 9.76 -11.39 -27.97
C GLU A 477 10.37 -12.42 -27.00
N ARG A 478 11.64 -12.23 -26.61
CA ARG A 478 12.33 -13.10 -25.65
C ARG A 478 11.65 -13.18 -24.29
N ASP A 479 10.89 -12.15 -23.92
CA ASP A 479 10.21 -12.08 -22.61
C ASP A 479 9.13 -13.15 -22.51
N VAL A 480 8.60 -13.60 -23.65
CA VAL A 480 7.71 -14.75 -23.75
C VAL A 480 8.42 -16.04 -23.34
N ALA A 481 9.65 -16.27 -23.83
CA ALA A 481 10.42 -17.46 -23.48
C ALA A 481 10.82 -17.46 -21.99
N ILE A 482 11.06 -16.28 -21.42
CA ILE A 482 11.29 -16.11 -19.98
C ILE A 482 10.01 -16.50 -19.20
N ALA A 483 8.84 -16.00 -19.61
CA ALA A 483 7.57 -16.38 -18.98
C ALA A 483 7.28 -17.89 -19.08
N GLU A 484 7.54 -18.50 -20.24
CA GLU A 484 7.41 -19.96 -20.45
C GLU A 484 8.36 -20.75 -19.52
N CYS A 485 9.61 -20.28 -19.33
CA CYS A 485 10.56 -20.88 -18.41
C CYS A 485 10.07 -20.83 -16.95
N VAL A 486 9.60 -19.66 -16.49
CA VAL A 486 9.09 -19.50 -15.12
C VAL A 486 7.85 -20.38 -14.90
N ALA A 487 6.91 -20.39 -15.84
CA ALA A 487 5.71 -21.24 -15.77
C ALA A 487 6.05 -22.73 -15.69
N ASN A 488 7.03 -23.18 -16.48
CA ASN A 488 7.51 -24.56 -16.44
C ASN A 488 8.16 -24.89 -15.08
N LEU A 489 9.00 -24.01 -14.55
CA LEU A 489 9.63 -24.20 -13.23
C LEU A 489 8.57 -24.28 -12.12
N LYS A 490 7.59 -23.35 -12.10
CA LYS A 490 6.48 -23.39 -11.15
C LYS A 490 5.70 -24.71 -11.22
N THR A 491 5.38 -25.16 -12.43
CA THR A 491 4.63 -26.41 -12.64
C THR A 491 5.41 -27.65 -12.20
N THR A 492 6.73 -27.66 -12.39
CA THR A 492 7.58 -28.83 -12.12
C THR A 492 8.11 -28.90 -10.70
N THR A 493 8.39 -27.76 -10.06
CA THR A 493 9.02 -27.71 -8.73
C THR A 493 8.17 -27.03 -7.66
N GLY A 494 7.13 -26.29 -8.06
CA GLY A 494 6.34 -25.41 -7.19
C GLY A 494 6.89 -23.98 -7.06
N PHE A 495 8.09 -23.69 -7.59
CA PHE A 495 8.79 -22.42 -7.41
C PHE A 495 9.28 -21.78 -8.73
N PRO A 496 9.26 -20.43 -8.84
CA PRO A 496 8.76 -19.49 -7.83
C PRO A 496 7.23 -19.46 -7.76
N GLU A 497 6.69 -19.11 -6.59
CA GLU A 497 5.24 -18.95 -6.43
C GLU A 497 4.71 -17.71 -7.14
N THR A 498 5.49 -16.63 -7.14
CA THR A 498 5.16 -15.39 -7.84
C THR A 498 6.35 -14.88 -8.66
N PHE A 499 6.03 -14.26 -9.80
CA PHE A 499 6.99 -13.61 -10.68
C PHE A 499 6.34 -12.35 -11.25
N GLY A 500 7.00 -11.21 -11.12
CA GLY A 500 6.42 -9.97 -11.62
C GLY A 500 7.30 -8.75 -11.43
N GLY A 501 7.04 -7.73 -12.25
CA GLY A 501 7.72 -6.45 -12.25
C GLY A 501 6.91 -5.41 -13.04
N SER A 502 7.58 -4.43 -13.63
CA SER A 502 6.92 -3.41 -14.45
C SER A 502 6.63 -3.92 -15.86
N TYR A 503 5.35 -4.03 -16.24
CA TYR A 503 4.97 -4.45 -17.59
C TYR A 503 5.22 -3.37 -18.67
N ALA A 504 5.29 -3.82 -19.92
CA ALA A 504 5.48 -2.96 -21.08
C ALA A 504 4.39 -1.89 -21.21
N LYS A 505 4.80 -0.62 -21.23
CA LYS A 505 3.91 0.55 -21.11
C LYS A 505 3.14 0.89 -22.40
N ASN A 506 3.72 0.64 -23.58
CA ASN A 506 3.18 1.10 -24.88
C ASN A 506 2.99 -0.01 -25.93
N SER A 507 3.23 -1.28 -25.57
CA SER A 507 3.10 -2.41 -26.49
C SER A 507 2.39 -3.58 -25.80
N THR A 508 1.36 -4.11 -26.47
CA THR A 508 0.60 -5.28 -26.01
C THR A 508 1.00 -6.57 -26.73
N LYS A 509 1.84 -6.49 -27.76
CA LYS A 509 2.11 -7.60 -28.70
C LYS A 509 2.49 -8.90 -28.00
N TYR A 510 3.37 -8.81 -27.00
CA TYR A 510 3.82 -9.96 -26.21
C TYR A 510 3.16 -10.02 -24.83
N LEU A 511 2.69 -8.88 -24.33
CA LEU A 511 2.12 -8.75 -22.99
C LEU A 511 0.91 -9.67 -22.78
N GLN A 512 -0.01 -9.74 -23.74
CA GLN A 512 -1.17 -10.64 -23.67
C GLN A 512 -0.73 -12.10 -23.52
N LYS A 513 0.23 -12.55 -24.33
CA LYS A 513 0.77 -13.91 -24.28
C LYS A 513 1.44 -14.18 -22.92
N ILE A 514 2.25 -13.25 -22.43
CA ILE A 514 2.95 -13.36 -21.14
C ILE A 514 1.96 -13.47 -19.98
N ILE A 515 0.97 -12.57 -19.93
CA ILE A 515 -0.08 -12.58 -18.90
C ILE A 515 -0.78 -13.93 -18.89
N LYS A 516 -1.17 -14.43 -20.07
CA LYS A 516 -1.82 -15.73 -20.19
C LYS A 516 -0.94 -16.88 -19.68
N ILE A 517 0.33 -16.94 -20.08
CA ILE A 517 1.27 -17.98 -19.62
C ILE A 517 1.39 -17.99 -18.10
N LEU A 518 1.58 -16.82 -17.49
CA LEU A 518 1.77 -16.71 -16.05
C LEU A 518 0.46 -16.96 -15.27
N ALA A 519 -0.68 -16.53 -15.80
CA ALA A 519 -1.99 -16.79 -15.22
C ALA A 519 -2.36 -18.27 -15.26
N ASP A 520 -2.18 -18.94 -16.41
CA ASP A 520 -2.45 -20.38 -16.56
C ASP A 520 -1.57 -21.24 -15.61
N ALA A 521 -0.38 -20.76 -15.26
CA ALA A 521 0.53 -21.38 -14.30
C ALA A 521 0.25 -21.01 -12.82
N GLY A 522 -0.75 -20.18 -12.55
CA GLY A 522 -1.08 -19.70 -11.19
C GLY A 522 -0.04 -18.77 -10.57
N ILE A 523 0.79 -18.12 -11.40
CA ILE A 523 1.86 -17.19 -10.97
C ILE A 523 1.35 -15.75 -10.89
N LEU A 524 0.53 -15.35 -11.87
CA LEU A 524 0.03 -13.99 -11.97
C LEU A 524 -1.41 -13.91 -11.50
N ALA A 525 -1.65 -13.08 -10.48
CA ALA A 525 -3.01 -12.83 -9.99
C ALA A 525 -3.65 -11.58 -10.63
N GLN A 526 -2.86 -10.60 -11.07
CA GLN A 526 -3.34 -9.29 -11.50
C GLN A 526 -2.52 -8.73 -12.67
N GLY A 527 -3.20 -8.14 -13.66
CA GLY A 527 -2.56 -7.26 -14.64
C GLY A 527 -2.52 -5.82 -14.15
N VAL A 528 -1.37 -5.16 -14.29
CA VAL A 528 -1.19 -3.75 -13.92
C VAL A 528 -0.76 -2.95 -15.13
N LEU A 529 -1.45 -1.83 -15.39
CA LEU A 529 -1.16 -0.90 -16.48
C LEU A 529 -0.84 0.48 -15.94
N SER A 530 0.42 0.87 -16.01
CA SER A 530 0.84 2.19 -15.55
C SER A 530 0.51 3.25 -16.60
N LEU A 531 -0.59 4.00 -16.43
CA LEU A 531 -0.95 5.12 -17.32
C LEU A 531 -0.44 6.46 -16.76
N GLN A 532 -0.36 6.56 -15.44
CA GLN A 532 -0.05 7.75 -14.63
C GLN A 532 -1.10 8.86 -14.75
N THR A 533 -1.57 9.16 -15.94
CA THR A 533 -2.70 10.05 -16.23
C THR A 533 -3.16 9.77 -17.66
N MET A 534 -4.41 10.08 -17.99
CA MET A 534 -4.94 10.05 -19.36
C MET A 534 -5.10 11.47 -19.94
N ASP A 535 -4.71 12.51 -19.19
CA ASP A 535 -4.72 13.89 -19.65
C ASP A 535 -3.54 14.19 -20.60
N ALA A 536 -3.86 14.66 -21.81
CA ALA A 536 -2.88 14.84 -22.88
C ALA A 536 -1.84 15.93 -22.56
N ASP A 537 -2.26 17.01 -21.89
CA ASP A 537 -1.39 18.13 -21.54
C ASP A 537 -0.40 17.72 -20.45
N THR A 538 -0.88 17.03 -19.42
CA THR A 538 -0.04 16.45 -18.37
C THR A 538 0.95 15.42 -18.94
N LEU A 539 0.50 14.54 -19.83
CA LEU A 539 1.38 13.57 -20.51
C LEU A 539 2.51 14.26 -21.30
N SER A 540 2.20 15.36 -21.98
CA SER A 540 3.18 16.16 -22.72
C SER A 540 4.24 16.75 -21.77
N VAL A 541 3.80 17.39 -20.69
CA VAL A 541 4.67 18.00 -19.67
C VAL A 541 5.62 16.98 -19.06
N ILE A 542 5.11 15.79 -18.70
CA ILE A 542 5.91 14.75 -18.08
C ILE A 542 6.68 13.88 -19.09
N LYS A 543 6.67 14.24 -20.38
CA LYS A 543 7.32 13.54 -21.50
C LYS A 543 6.96 12.06 -21.55
N ARG A 544 5.67 11.77 -21.41
CA ARG A 544 5.11 10.43 -21.46
C ARG A 544 4.16 10.31 -22.66
N SER A 545 4.13 9.12 -23.24
CA SER A 545 3.08 8.72 -24.16
C SER A 545 2.53 7.40 -23.66
N ASN A 546 1.20 7.29 -23.61
CA ASN A 546 0.51 6.07 -23.22
C ASN A 546 0.20 5.19 -24.43
N ILE A 547 -0.19 3.96 -24.13
CA ILE A 547 -0.83 3.06 -25.11
C ILE A 547 -2.05 3.74 -25.75
N LYS A 548 -2.26 3.48 -27.05
CA LYS A 548 -3.45 3.94 -27.76
C LYS A 548 -4.72 3.37 -27.12
N VAL A 549 -5.76 4.19 -27.04
CA VAL A 549 -7.04 3.86 -26.37
C VAL A 549 -7.64 2.56 -26.90
N GLU A 550 -7.60 2.32 -28.22
CA GLU A 550 -8.22 1.12 -28.81
C GLU A 550 -7.53 -0.18 -28.37
N LYS A 551 -6.20 -0.13 -28.18
CA LYS A 551 -5.44 -1.29 -27.69
C LYS A 551 -5.66 -1.52 -26.20
N TYR A 552 -5.85 -0.44 -25.45
CA TYR A 552 -6.17 -0.51 -24.04
C TYR A 552 -7.55 -1.15 -23.82
N ASP A 553 -8.56 -0.71 -24.55
CA ASP A 553 -9.92 -1.26 -24.44
C ASP A 553 -9.93 -2.74 -24.85
N ALA A 554 -9.17 -3.13 -25.88
CA ALA A 554 -9.02 -4.53 -26.28
C ALA A 554 -8.37 -5.39 -25.17
N LEU A 555 -7.30 -4.90 -24.53
CA LEU A 555 -6.65 -5.59 -23.42
C LEU A 555 -7.59 -5.71 -22.20
N ALA A 556 -8.32 -4.65 -21.87
CA ALA A 556 -9.29 -4.68 -20.77
C ALA A 556 -10.41 -5.70 -21.02
N ASN A 557 -10.91 -5.80 -22.26
CA ASN A 557 -11.90 -6.80 -22.65
C ASN A 557 -11.34 -8.23 -22.51
N GLU A 558 -10.11 -8.49 -22.94
CA GLU A 558 -9.49 -9.81 -22.86
C GLU A 558 -9.22 -10.25 -21.41
N MET A 559 -8.74 -9.34 -20.57
CA MET A 559 -8.52 -9.58 -19.14
C MET A 559 -9.83 -9.94 -18.44
N ARG A 560 -10.91 -9.19 -18.71
CA ARG A 560 -12.26 -9.48 -18.21
C ARG A 560 -12.76 -10.86 -18.66
N ASN A 561 -12.61 -11.19 -19.96
CA ASN A 561 -13.01 -12.50 -20.49
C ASN A 561 -12.21 -13.67 -19.89
N SER A 562 -11.00 -13.40 -19.40
CA SER A 562 -10.12 -14.39 -18.77
C SER A 562 -10.26 -14.44 -17.24
N ASN A 563 -11.22 -13.70 -16.66
CA ASN A 563 -11.39 -13.52 -15.22
C ASN A 563 -10.11 -13.04 -14.51
N LEU A 564 -9.31 -12.21 -15.17
CA LEU A 564 -8.10 -11.60 -14.60
C LEU A 564 -8.38 -10.15 -14.22
N GLN A 565 -8.06 -9.80 -12.98
CA GLN A 565 -8.18 -8.41 -12.52
C GLN A 565 -7.21 -7.53 -13.31
N LEU A 566 -7.73 -6.44 -13.86
CA LEU A 566 -6.94 -5.37 -14.47
C LEU A 566 -7.01 -4.13 -13.59
N THR A 567 -5.86 -3.53 -13.32
CA THR A 567 -5.75 -2.28 -12.58
C THR A 567 -4.88 -1.30 -13.32
N VAL A 568 -5.27 -0.03 -13.32
CA VAL A 568 -4.42 1.05 -13.80
C VAL A 568 -3.70 1.73 -12.66
N GLU A 569 -2.48 2.20 -12.90
CA GLU A 569 -1.79 3.08 -11.97
C GLU A 569 -1.89 4.52 -12.45
N LEU A 570 -2.34 5.40 -11.56
CA LEU A 570 -2.43 6.83 -11.73
C LEU A 570 -1.51 7.54 -10.73
N MET A 571 -1.03 8.71 -11.10
CA MET A 571 -0.22 9.61 -10.27
C MET A 571 -0.98 10.91 -10.08
N MET A 572 -1.23 11.24 -8.82
CA MET A 572 -1.88 12.47 -8.41
C MET A 572 -0.85 13.57 -8.15
N GLY A 573 -1.12 14.79 -8.62
CA GLY A 573 -0.22 15.94 -8.42
C GLY A 573 0.99 15.96 -9.36
N LEU A 574 0.87 15.44 -10.58
CA LEU A 574 1.91 15.60 -11.60
C LEU A 574 1.95 17.06 -12.10
N PRO A 575 3.13 17.61 -12.44
CA PRO A 575 3.22 18.86 -13.19
C PRO A 575 2.43 18.76 -14.50
N GLY A 576 1.57 19.74 -14.78
CA GLY A 576 0.62 19.71 -15.90
C GLY A 576 -0.80 19.37 -15.45
N ALA A 577 -0.97 18.62 -14.36
CA ALA A 577 -2.28 18.21 -13.88
C ALA A 577 -3.04 19.37 -13.24
N THR A 578 -4.36 19.34 -13.39
CA THR A 578 -5.35 20.19 -12.72
C THR A 578 -6.35 19.32 -11.93
N LEU A 579 -7.12 19.92 -11.02
CA LEU A 579 -8.20 19.22 -10.30
C LEU A 579 -9.18 18.57 -11.29
N GLU A 580 -9.56 19.28 -12.36
CA GLU A 580 -10.44 18.79 -13.40
C GLU A 580 -9.86 17.61 -14.18
N SER A 581 -8.57 17.66 -14.53
CA SER A 581 -7.90 16.55 -15.22
C SER A 581 -7.87 15.28 -14.36
N PHE A 582 -7.67 15.43 -13.04
CA PHE A 582 -7.69 14.32 -12.10
C PHE A 582 -9.10 13.73 -11.96
N ILE A 583 -10.13 14.58 -11.89
CA ILE A 583 -11.53 14.13 -11.90
C ILE A 583 -11.84 13.33 -13.18
N GLU A 584 -11.40 13.81 -14.34
CA GLU A 584 -11.59 13.12 -15.61
C GLU A 584 -10.82 11.78 -15.65
N ASP A 585 -9.62 11.71 -15.10
CA ASP A 585 -8.86 10.45 -15.00
C ASP A 585 -9.64 9.38 -14.20
N LEU A 586 -10.22 9.76 -13.07
CA LEU A 586 -11.05 8.87 -12.25
C LEU A 586 -12.34 8.46 -12.98
N GLN A 587 -13.00 9.42 -13.64
CA GLN A 587 -14.20 9.16 -14.43
C GLN A 587 -13.93 8.19 -15.58
N GLN A 588 -12.79 8.32 -16.25
CA GLN A 588 -12.39 7.43 -17.34
C GLN A 588 -12.12 5.99 -16.87
N CYS A 589 -11.65 5.81 -15.63
CA CYS A 589 -11.51 4.48 -15.01
C CYS A 589 -12.89 3.85 -14.76
N ILE A 590 -13.82 4.62 -14.21
CA ILE A 590 -15.23 4.24 -13.99
C ILE A 590 -15.94 3.86 -15.29
N ASP A 591 -15.79 4.68 -16.34
CA ASP A 591 -16.40 4.46 -17.64
C ASP A 591 -16.01 3.09 -18.21
N ARG A 592 -14.75 2.69 -18.01
CA ARG A 592 -14.18 1.43 -18.53
C ARG A 592 -14.29 0.25 -17.56
N ASP A 593 -14.84 0.50 -16.38
CA ASP A 593 -14.98 -0.47 -15.30
C ASP A 593 -13.65 -1.09 -14.87
N ILE A 594 -12.63 -0.23 -14.67
CA ILE A 594 -11.27 -0.63 -14.29
C ILE A 594 -10.89 0.07 -12.99
N GLN A 595 -10.31 -0.69 -12.06
CA GLN A 595 -9.84 -0.13 -10.80
C GLN A 595 -8.57 0.70 -11.00
N ALA A 596 -8.41 1.75 -10.20
CA ALA A 596 -7.24 2.61 -10.23
C ALA A 596 -6.47 2.54 -8.91
N ARG A 597 -5.17 2.23 -9.00
CA ARG A 597 -4.19 2.47 -7.94
C ARG A 597 -3.67 3.89 -8.10
N ILE A 598 -3.97 4.75 -7.13
CA ILE A 598 -3.67 6.19 -7.22
C ILE A 598 -2.55 6.51 -6.24
N ASN A 599 -1.39 6.88 -6.75
CA ASN A 599 -0.19 7.19 -5.98
C ASN A 599 0.08 8.70 -5.97
N HIS A 600 0.72 9.18 -4.91
CA HIS A 600 1.23 10.55 -4.86
C HIS A 600 2.44 10.73 -5.77
N THR A 601 2.57 11.92 -6.36
CA THR A 601 3.80 12.29 -7.06
C THR A 601 4.87 12.65 -6.04
N THR A 602 5.92 11.84 -5.95
CA THR A 602 7.11 12.07 -5.14
C THR A 602 8.24 12.61 -6.00
N LEU A 603 8.89 13.69 -5.56
CA LEU A 603 10.08 14.23 -6.22
C LEU A 603 11.30 13.37 -5.91
N LEU A 604 11.74 12.55 -6.86
CA LEU A 604 12.93 11.72 -6.67
C LEU A 604 14.20 12.53 -6.94
N VAL A 605 15.21 12.38 -6.06
CA VAL A 605 16.51 13.09 -6.10
C VAL A 605 17.17 13.08 -7.49
N ASN A 606 17.07 11.97 -8.21
CA ASN A 606 17.78 11.79 -9.48
C ASN A 606 16.88 11.85 -10.71
N SER A 607 15.57 12.07 -10.55
CA SER A 607 14.64 12.21 -11.68
C SER A 607 14.89 13.49 -12.50
N PRO A 608 14.55 13.54 -13.80
CA PRO A 608 14.57 14.79 -14.57
C PRO A 608 13.68 15.89 -13.96
N MET A 609 12.60 15.50 -13.27
CA MET A 609 11.70 16.42 -12.59
C MET A 609 12.39 17.20 -11.47
N ASN A 610 13.48 16.68 -10.92
CA ASN A 610 14.32 17.39 -9.95
C ASN A 610 15.38 18.30 -10.60
N SER A 611 15.48 18.38 -11.94
CA SER A 611 16.41 19.35 -12.53
C SER A 611 16.01 20.78 -12.14
N PRO A 612 16.98 21.68 -11.87
CA PRO A 612 16.68 23.05 -11.47
C PRO A 612 15.72 23.76 -12.44
N ASP A 613 16.01 23.67 -13.74
CA ASP A 613 15.20 24.30 -14.79
C ASP A 613 13.76 23.76 -14.80
N TYR A 614 13.56 22.45 -14.64
CA TYR A 614 12.23 21.85 -14.64
C TYR A 614 11.42 22.25 -13.40
N ARG A 615 12.08 22.31 -12.24
CA ARG A 615 11.46 22.75 -10.98
C ARG A 615 11.03 24.21 -11.06
N GLU A 616 11.85 25.06 -11.65
CA GLU A 616 11.54 26.48 -11.86
C GLU A 616 10.39 26.65 -12.88
N GLU A 617 10.49 26.01 -14.04
CA GLU A 617 9.48 26.08 -15.11
C GLU A 617 8.07 25.71 -14.62
N HIS A 618 7.98 24.64 -13.83
CA HIS A 618 6.73 24.11 -13.31
C HIS A 618 6.40 24.56 -11.89
N GLN A 619 7.20 25.46 -11.30
CA GLN A 619 7.01 26.01 -9.96
C GLN A 619 6.75 24.93 -8.89
N ILE A 620 7.54 23.85 -8.94
CA ILE A 620 7.35 22.66 -8.10
C ILE A 620 7.61 23.00 -6.63
N LYS A 621 6.63 22.72 -5.77
CA LYS A 621 6.79 22.78 -4.31
C LYS A 621 6.48 21.44 -3.68
N THR A 622 7.23 21.07 -2.66
CA THR A 622 7.09 19.80 -1.93
C THR A 622 6.65 20.05 -0.49
N GLY A 623 5.96 19.07 0.10
CA GLY A 623 5.47 19.15 1.49
C GLY A 623 6.57 18.95 2.53
N THR A 624 7.60 18.18 2.17
CA THR A 624 8.81 17.96 2.97
C THR A 624 10.05 18.33 2.15
N GLU A 625 11.17 18.48 2.84
CA GLU A 625 12.47 18.76 2.23
C GLU A 625 12.88 17.62 1.30
N LEU A 626 13.37 17.99 0.10
CA LEU A 626 13.98 17.05 -0.81
C LEU A 626 15.34 16.60 -0.27
N GLY A 627 15.59 15.30 -0.30
CA GLY A 627 16.91 14.75 -0.08
C GLY A 627 16.89 13.22 -0.11
N PRO A 628 18.07 12.59 -0.13
CA PRO A 628 18.16 11.14 -0.03
C PRO A 628 17.48 10.60 1.23
N GLY A 629 16.77 9.47 1.09
CA GLY A 629 15.99 8.85 2.15
C GLY A 629 14.69 9.59 2.52
N LYS A 630 14.28 10.60 1.73
CA LYS A 630 13.06 11.37 1.96
C LYS A 630 12.05 11.15 0.85
N MET A 631 10.76 11.19 1.19
CA MET A 631 9.64 11.09 0.25
C MET A 631 8.95 12.45 0.07
N PRO A 632 9.57 13.43 -0.62
CA PRO A 632 8.97 14.75 -0.81
C PRO A 632 7.80 14.69 -1.80
N ILE A 633 6.59 14.63 -1.27
CA ILE A 633 5.35 14.69 -2.07
C ILE A 633 5.18 16.11 -2.61
N LEU A 634 4.81 16.25 -3.89
CA LEU A 634 4.49 17.54 -4.48
C LEU A 634 3.19 18.08 -3.89
N VAL A 635 3.23 19.30 -3.33
CA VAL A 635 2.06 19.97 -2.72
C VAL A 635 1.42 21.02 -3.61
N SER A 636 2.17 21.57 -4.58
CA SER A 636 1.65 22.48 -5.59
C SER A 636 2.60 22.55 -6.78
N THR A 637 2.06 22.93 -7.93
CA THR A 637 2.82 23.27 -9.13
C THR A 637 2.25 24.52 -9.78
N LYS A 638 2.75 24.89 -10.96
CA LYS A 638 2.16 25.93 -11.81
C LYS A 638 0.69 25.65 -12.18
N THR A 639 0.26 24.40 -12.22
CA THR A 639 -1.07 24.00 -12.72
C THR A 639 -2.08 23.65 -11.63
N TYR A 640 -1.65 23.53 -10.37
CA TYR A 640 -2.55 23.29 -9.24
C TYR A 640 -1.98 23.86 -7.94
N THR A 641 -2.87 24.34 -7.08
CA THR A 641 -2.58 24.89 -5.76
C THR A 641 -2.59 23.82 -4.68
N ARG A 642 -2.19 24.17 -3.45
CA ARG A 642 -2.30 23.26 -2.30
C ARG A 642 -3.75 22.85 -2.03
N ASP A 643 -4.68 23.78 -2.14
CA ASP A 643 -6.12 23.53 -1.95
C ASP A 643 -6.66 22.57 -3.01
N ASP A 644 -6.19 22.68 -4.26
CA ASP A 644 -6.53 21.73 -5.31
C ASP A 644 -6.06 20.31 -4.96
N LEU A 645 -4.82 20.18 -4.44
CA LEU A 645 -4.30 18.87 -4.02
C LEU A 645 -5.09 18.30 -2.84
N GLU A 646 -5.46 19.13 -1.87
CA GLU A 646 -6.32 18.72 -0.74
C GLU A 646 -7.69 18.22 -1.24
N MET A 647 -8.26 18.87 -2.27
CA MET A 647 -9.48 18.38 -2.91
C MET A 647 -9.26 17.08 -3.71
N MET A 648 -8.14 16.94 -4.43
CA MET A 648 -7.78 15.70 -5.12
C MET A 648 -7.67 14.53 -4.12
N LEU A 649 -7.07 14.76 -2.95
CA LEU A 649 -6.98 13.80 -1.84
C LEU A 649 -8.35 13.32 -1.37
N VAL A 650 -9.28 14.26 -1.14
CA VAL A 650 -10.66 13.95 -0.74
C VAL A 650 -11.37 13.12 -1.81
N LEU A 651 -11.24 13.53 -3.08
CA LEU A 651 -11.84 12.81 -4.20
C LEU A 651 -11.22 11.42 -4.40
N ARG A 652 -9.91 11.28 -4.17
CA ARG A 652 -9.22 9.98 -4.17
C ARG A 652 -9.81 9.06 -3.11
N SER A 653 -9.94 9.51 -1.87
CA SER A 653 -10.53 8.70 -0.78
C SER A 653 -11.96 8.29 -1.08
N LEU A 654 -12.77 9.23 -1.60
CA LEU A 654 -14.14 8.94 -2.04
C LEU A 654 -14.20 7.94 -3.19
N TYR A 655 -13.36 8.08 -4.20
CA TYR A 655 -13.27 7.14 -5.31
C TYR A 655 -12.90 5.73 -4.83
N LEU A 656 -11.90 5.62 -3.96
CA LEU A 656 -11.49 4.33 -3.40
C LEU A 656 -12.65 3.69 -2.62
N LEU A 657 -13.30 4.43 -1.73
CA LEU A 657 -14.42 3.94 -0.93
C LEU A 657 -15.62 3.53 -1.80
N LEU A 658 -16.08 4.43 -2.68
CA LEU A 658 -17.35 4.28 -3.37
C LEU A 658 -17.26 3.39 -4.62
N ASP A 659 -16.14 3.38 -5.33
CA ASP A 659 -15.93 2.58 -6.54
C ASP A 659 -15.04 1.35 -6.32
N THR A 660 -13.86 1.53 -5.71
CA THR A 660 -12.86 0.45 -5.59
C THR A 660 -13.29 -0.59 -4.56
N PHE A 661 -13.76 -0.14 -3.40
CA PHE A 661 -14.41 -0.99 -2.38
C PHE A 661 -15.89 -1.21 -2.64
N GLY A 662 -16.40 -0.66 -3.74
CA GLY A 662 -17.72 -0.99 -4.26
C GLY A 662 -18.89 -0.51 -3.41
N VAL A 663 -18.71 0.43 -2.46
CA VAL A 663 -19.80 0.85 -1.55
C VAL A 663 -21.01 1.41 -2.29
N MET A 664 -20.82 2.10 -3.42
CA MET A 664 -21.92 2.64 -4.23
C MET A 664 -21.72 2.41 -5.72
N ARG A 665 -20.91 1.43 -6.13
CA ARG A 665 -20.55 1.26 -7.54
C ARG A 665 -21.78 1.07 -8.42
N LEU A 666 -22.65 0.11 -8.11
CA LEU A 666 -23.85 -0.18 -8.88
C LEU A 666 -24.84 0.99 -8.82
N THR A 667 -25.03 1.55 -7.62
CA THR A 667 -25.93 2.69 -7.39
C THR A 667 -25.53 3.89 -8.22
N THR A 668 -24.23 4.23 -8.30
CA THR A 668 -23.77 5.37 -9.12
C THR A 668 -23.97 5.15 -10.62
N ARG A 669 -23.85 3.92 -11.12
CA ARG A 669 -24.18 3.62 -12.53
C ARG A 669 -25.67 3.79 -12.79
N PHE A 670 -26.52 3.34 -11.87
CA PHE A 670 -27.95 3.56 -11.95
C PHE A 670 -28.31 5.05 -11.94
N ILE A 671 -27.70 5.86 -11.07
CA ILE A 671 -27.90 7.32 -11.04
C ILE A 671 -27.58 7.93 -12.40
N ARG A 672 -26.45 7.55 -13.02
CA ARG A 672 -26.11 8.03 -14.36
C ARG A 672 -27.16 7.67 -15.41
N GLN A 673 -27.73 6.47 -15.34
CA GLN A 673 -28.81 6.07 -16.25
C GLN A 673 -30.10 6.86 -16.03
N GLN A 674 -30.46 7.13 -14.77
CA GLN A 674 -31.72 7.81 -14.46
C GLN A 674 -31.68 9.31 -14.71
N VAL A 675 -30.58 9.98 -14.34
CA VAL A 675 -30.52 11.46 -14.32
C VAL A 675 -29.35 12.04 -15.11
N GLY A 676 -28.53 11.20 -15.76
CA GLY A 676 -27.41 11.66 -16.61
C GLY A 676 -26.20 12.20 -15.84
N MET A 677 -26.20 12.14 -14.51
CA MET A 677 -25.09 12.59 -13.68
C MET A 677 -23.95 11.57 -13.71
N THR A 678 -22.74 12.01 -14.06
CA THR A 678 -21.56 11.14 -14.01
C THR A 678 -21.20 10.81 -12.56
N GLU A 679 -20.43 9.76 -12.36
CA GLU A 679 -20.16 9.23 -11.04
C GLU A 679 -19.26 10.16 -10.22
N MET A 680 -18.25 10.79 -10.85
CA MET A 680 -17.47 11.82 -10.18
C MET A 680 -18.28 13.09 -9.88
N ALA A 681 -19.24 13.46 -10.75
CA ALA A 681 -20.16 14.57 -10.46
C ALA A 681 -21.10 14.25 -9.29
N PHE A 682 -21.52 12.98 -9.17
CA PHE A 682 -22.27 12.50 -8.02
C PHE A 682 -21.41 12.55 -6.74
N TYR A 683 -20.14 12.15 -6.79
CA TYR A 683 -19.25 12.25 -5.62
C TYR A 683 -19.07 13.70 -5.15
N GLN A 684 -18.92 14.65 -6.07
CA GLN A 684 -18.89 16.08 -5.74
C GLN A 684 -20.22 16.58 -5.16
N THR A 685 -21.34 16.09 -5.68
CA THR A 685 -22.69 16.40 -5.16
C THR A 685 -22.86 15.85 -3.73
N LEU A 686 -22.42 14.62 -3.49
CA LEU A 686 -22.45 13.98 -2.18
C LEU A 686 -21.58 14.76 -1.18
N LEU A 687 -20.36 15.14 -1.58
CA LEU A 687 -19.47 15.94 -0.74
C LEU A 687 -20.07 17.31 -0.41
N SER A 688 -20.59 18.04 -1.40
CA SER A 688 -21.15 19.38 -1.20
C SER A 688 -22.47 19.39 -0.42
N LYS A 689 -23.33 18.38 -0.60
CA LYS A 689 -24.67 18.35 0.01
C LYS A 689 -24.74 17.57 1.32
N ALA A 690 -23.97 16.48 1.45
CA ALA A 690 -23.96 15.65 2.64
C ALA A 690 -22.65 15.78 3.44
N GLY A 691 -21.50 15.90 2.77
CA GLY A 691 -20.19 16.00 3.42
C GLY A 691 -19.88 17.35 4.06
N ALA A 692 -20.46 18.44 3.55
CA ALA A 692 -20.16 19.81 3.95
C ALA A 692 -20.48 20.13 5.43
N ASP A 693 -19.69 21.04 6.00
CA ASP A 693 -19.89 21.53 7.34
C ASP A 693 -21.27 22.17 7.53
N GLY A 694 -21.88 21.91 8.68
CA GLY A 694 -23.23 22.34 8.99
C GLY A 694 -24.33 21.47 8.37
N ARG A 695 -24.03 20.55 7.44
CA ARG A 695 -25.01 19.57 6.90
C ARG A 695 -25.08 18.28 7.70
N GLN A 696 -24.27 18.13 8.76
CA GLN A 696 -24.15 16.88 9.51
C GLN A 696 -25.45 16.44 10.20
N HIS A 697 -26.41 17.36 10.36
CA HIS A 697 -27.73 17.07 10.93
C HIS A 697 -28.81 16.69 9.90
N VAL A 698 -28.53 16.95 8.63
CA VAL A 698 -29.44 16.66 7.50
C VAL A 698 -29.20 15.24 7.00
N TRP A 699 -27.93 14.87 6.80
CA TRP A 699 -27.51 13.57 6.26
C TRP A 699 -26.43 12.92 7.15
N PRO A 700 -26.71 12.60 8.42
CA PRO A 700 -25.71 12.10 9.36
C PRO A 700 -24.99 10.82 8.92
N MET A 701 -25.67 9.90 8.23
CA MET A 701 -25.08 8.63 7.78
C MET A 701 -24.12 8.85 6.62
N LEU A 702 -24.59 9.57 5.60
CA LEU A 702 -23.82 9.91 4.41
C LEU A 702 -22.66 10.85 4.74
N ASN A 703 -22.88 11.83 5.62
CA ASN A 703 -21.79 12.70 6.11
C ASN A 703 -20.69 11.87 6.76
N THR A 704 -21.07 10.89 7.60
CA THR A 704 -20.08 10.04 8.25
C THR A 704 -19.34 9.17 7.24
N LEU A 705 -20.07 8.58 6.28
CA LEU A 705 -19.49 7.75 5.23
C LEU A 705 -18.44 8.53 4.42
N VAL A 706 -18.79 9.73 3.98
CA VAL A 706 -17.92 10.57 3.15
C VAL A 706 -16.69 11.05 3.92
N ASN A 707 -16.88 11.51 5.15
CA ASN A 707 -15.80 12.15 5.91
C ASN A 707 -14.92 11.18 6.70
N TYR A 708 -15.41 9.97 7.00
CA TYR A 708 -14.69 9.02 7.87
C TYR A 708 -14.74 7.56 7.40
N GLY A 709 -15.55 7.24 6.39
CA GLY A 709 -15.72 5.86 5.93
C GLY A 709 -14.41 5.25 5.41
N HIS A 710 -13.54 6.08 4.82
CA HIS A 710 -12.25 5.66 4.27
C HIS A 710 -11.24 5.22 5.35
N ASP A 711 -11.23 5.86 6.52
CA ASP A 711 -10.37 5.47 7.65
C ASP A 711 -10.89 4.23 8.36
N LEU A 712 -12.22 4.18 8.54
CA LEU A 712 -12.84 3.24 9.46
C LEU A 712 -12.98 1.87 8.84
N MET A 713 -13.41 1.81 7.58
CA MET A 713 -13.52 0.58 6.81
C MET A 713 -14.21 -0.59 7.53
N ALA A 714 -15.02 -0.31 8.52
CA ALA A 714 -16.31 -0.95 8.68
C ALA A 714 -17.29 0.22 8.55
N PRO A 715 -18.43 0.01 7.88
CA PRO A 715 -19.33 1.10 7.58
C PRO A 715 -19.62 1.92 8.83
N PRO A 716 -19.93 3.20 8.64
CA PRO A 716 -20.75 3.90 9.58
C PRO A 716 -22.11 3.17 9.60
N TYR A 717 -22.23 2.17 10.46
CA TYR A 717 -23.45 1.96 11.21
C TYR A 717 -24.56 1.04 10.74
N SER A 718 -24.22 -0.11 10.13
CA SER A 718 -25.13 -0.93 9.33
C SER A 718 -25.32 -0.29 7.98
N TRP A 719 -24.94 -1.02 6.93
CA TRP A 719 -25.15 -0.53 5.57
C TRP A 719 -26.64 -0.27 5.33
N ALA A 720 -27.55 -1.04 5.94
CA ALA A 720 -28.99 -0.78 5.81
C ALA A 720 -29.37 0.66 6.21
N LEU A 721 -28.78 1.23 7.26
CA LEU A 721 -29.07 2.61 7.68
C LEU A 721 -28.48 3.64 6.71
N VAL A 722 -27.27 3.39 6.18
CA VAL A 722 -26.65 4.23 5.14
C VAL A 722 -27.51 4.23 3.88
N PHE A 723 -27.98 3.06 3.46
CA PHE A 723 -28.78 2.89 2.24
C PHE A 723 -30.20 3.45 2.38
N ALA A 724 -30.79 3.39 3.58
CA ALA A 724 -32.04 4.06 3.88
C ALA A 724 -31.91 5.59 3.72
N GLU A 725 -30.86 6.19 4.28
CA GLU A 725 -30.60 7.62 4.11
C GLU A 725 -30.20 7.96 2.66
N LEU A 726 -29.45 7.08 2.00
CA LEU A 726 -29.09 7.22 0.59
C LEU A 726 -30.33 7.29 -0.30
N ARG A 727 -31.32 6.41 -0.12
CA ARG A 727 -32.57 6.45 -0.89
C ARG A 727 -33.18 7.84 -0.88
N GLU A 728 -33.33 8.42 0.31
CA GLU A 728 -33.91 9.75 0.46
C GLU A 728 -33.06 10.84 -0.18
N PHE A 729 -31.73 10.75 -0.03
CA PHE A 729 -30.80 11.68 -0.67
C PHE A 729 -30.93 11.61 -2.20
N LEU A 730 -31.02 10.42 -2.78
CA LEU A 730 -31.15 10.23 -4.22
C LEU A 730 -32.47 10.82 -4.74
N VAL A 731 -33.58 10.61 -4.03
CA VAL A 731 -34.88 11.16 -4.42
C VAL A 731 -34.91 12.68 -4.27
N LYS A 732 -34.52 13.21 -3.09
CA LYS A 732 -34.68 14.64 -2.76
C LYS A 732 -33.62 15.53 -3.42
N GLU A 733 -32.36 15.07 -3.45
CA GLU A 733 -31.23 15.92 -3.85
C GLU A 733 -30.73 15.63 -5.27
N CYS A 734 -30.97 14.42 -5.79
CA CYS A 734 -30.51 13.99 -7.13
C CYS A 734 -31.66 13.81 -8.14
N GLY A 735 -32.92 13.78 -7.70
CA GLY A 735 -34.08 13.63 -8.58
C GLY A 735 -34.25 12.23 -9.17
N VAL A 736 -33.72 11.21 -8.50
CA VAL A 736 -33.91 9.80 -8.89
C VAL A 736 -35.36 9.38 -8.58
N PRO A 737 -36.08 8.73 -9.52
CA PRO A 737 -37.43 8.23 -9.26
C PRO A 737 -37.47 7.23 -8.08
N ASP A 738 -38.47 7.37 -7.21
CA ASP A 738 -38.72 6.43 -6.11
C ASP A 738 -39.61 5.28 -6.58
N ASP A 739 -39.01 4.30 -7.25
CA ASP A 739 -39.70 3.18 -7.89
C ASP A 739 -39.04 1.81 -7.60
N SER A 740 -39.59 0.74 -8.19
CA SER A 740 -39.09 -0.63 -8.01
C SER A 740 -37.68 -0.85 -8.56
N ALA A 741 -37.22 -0.02 -9.50
CA ALA A 741 -35.85 -0.09 -10.00
C ALA A 741 -34.86 0.50 -8.99
N LEU A 742 -35.24 1.57 -8.28
CA LEU A 742 -34.48 2.06 -7.14
C LEU A 742 -34.44 1.02 -6.00
N ASP A 743 -35.55 0.32 -5.73
CA ASP A 743 -35.56 -0.79 -4.75
C ASP A 743 -34.59 -1.90 -5.16
N ALA A 744 -34.62 -2.33 -6.42
CA ALA A 744 -33.76 -3.39 -6.92
C ALA A 744 -32.27 -3.05 -6.83
N ILE A 745 -31.85 -1.85 -7.26
CA ILE A 745 -30.43 -1.48 -7.27
C ILE A 745 -29.87 -1.29 -5.86
N LEU A 746 -30.64 -0.70 -4.94
CA LEU A 746 -30.19 -0.51 -3.56
C LEU A 746 -30.09 -1.85 -2.83
N ALA A 747 -31.04 -2.76 -3.05
CA ALA A 747 -30.98 -4.11 -2.48
C ALA A 747 -29.78 -4.92 -3.01
N ALA A 748 -29.55 -4.88 -4.33
CA ALA A 748 -28.39 -5.54 -4.95
C ALA A 748 -27.06 -4.97 -4.42
N GLN A 749 -26.95 -3.64 -4.35
CA GLN A 749 -25.74 -2.99 -3.82
C GLN A 749 -25.50 -3.30 -2.35
N HIS A 750 -26.55 -3.35 -1.52
CA HIS A 750 -26.44 -3.69 -0.09
C HIS A 750 -25.99 -5.15 0.12
N ALA A 751 -26.51 -6.09 -0.67
CA ALA A 751 -26.12 -7.49 -0.62
C ALA A 751 -24.64 -7.72 -0.95
N MET A 752 -24.06 -6.89 -1.83
CA MET A 752 -22.66 -6.95 -2.25
C MET A 752 -21.66 -6.46 -1.19
N LEU A 753 -22.12 -5.93 -0.04
CA LEU A 753 -21.23 -5.38 0.97
C LEU A 753 -20.91 -6.44 2.03
N PRO A 754 -19.64 -6.53 2.49
CA PRO A 754 -19.23 -7.48 3.50
C PRO A 754 -19.93 -7.24 4.84
N ALA A 755 -20.18 -8.32 5.56
CA ALA A 755 -20.92 -8.33 6.82
C ALA A 755 -20.37 -9.39 7.77
N HIS A 756 -20.03 -9.01 9.00
CA HIS A 756 -19.77 -9.98 10.06
C HIS A 756 -21.01 -10.83 10.32
N GLY A 757 -20.85 -12.15 10.39
CA GLY A 757 -21.94 -13.08 10.77
C GLY A 757 -22.98 -13.36 9.69
N ARG A 758 -22.84 -12.81 8.46
CA ARG A 758 -23.63 -13.26 7.31
C ARG A 758 -23.14 -14.63 6.85
N VAL A 759 -24.07 -15.52 6.51
CA VAL A 759 -23.78 -16.85 5.96
C VAL A 759 -23.77 -16.74 4.45
N TYR A 760 -22.73 -17.29 3.81
CA TYR A 760 -22.58 -17.34 2.36
C TYR A 760 -22.67 -18.80 1.86
N PRO A 761 -23.22 -19.07 0.66
CA PRO A 761 -23.81 -18.12 -0.30
C PRO A 761 -25.03 -17.37 0.28
N TYR A 762 -25.14 -16.09 -0.04
CA TYR A 762 -26.28 -15.24 0.31
C TYR A 762 -27.06 -14.91 -0.97
N ALA A 763 -28.33 -15.29 -1.02
CA ALA A 763 -29.18 -15.09 -2.19
C ALA A 763 -30.35 -14.14 -1.86
N ILE A 764 -30.66 -13.24 -2.79
CA ILE A 764 -31.82 -12.34 -2.70
C ILE A 764 -32.59 -12.30 -4.02
N ASP A 765 -33.92 -12.21 -3.90
CA ASP A 765 -34.80 -11.92 -5.03
C ASP A 765 -34.93 -10.40 -5.22
N LEU A 766 -34.92 -9.97 -6.47
CA LEU A 766 -34.94 -8.56 -6.87
C LEU A 766 -36.14 -8.28 -7.78
N PRO A 767 -36.82 -7.12 -7.62
CA PRO A 767 -37.90 -6.71 -8.51
C PRO A 767 -37.51 -6.63 -9.99
N HIS A 768 -36.22 -6.40 -10.26
CA HIS A 768 -35.62 -6.32 -11.58
C HIS A 768 -34.28 -7.06 -11.62
N ASP A 769 -33.95 -7.66 -12.77
CA ASP A 769 -32.73 -8.42 -12.99
C ASP A 769 -31.51 -7.49 -13.15
N VAL A 770 -30.90 -7.15 -12.01
CA VAL A 770 -29.68 -6.33 -11.93
C VAL A 770 -28.49 -7.04 -12.57
N VAL A 771 -28.44 -8.38 -12.56
CA VAL A 771 -27.36 -9.16 -13.15
C VAL A 771 -27.37 -9.02 -14.67
N ALA A 772 -28.53 -9.22 -15.29
CA ALA A 772 -28.70 -9.04 -16.73
C ALA A 772 -28.48 -7.59 -17.18
N TRP A 773 -28.98 -6.61 -16.41
CA TRP A 773 -28.74 -5.19 -16.69
C TRP A 773 -27.26 -4.83 -16.64
N HIS A 774 -26.54 -5.30 -15.61
CA HIS A 774 -25.10 -5.08 -15.47
C HIS A 774 -24.31 -5.74 -16.61
N ALA A 775 -24.64 -6.99 -16.96
CA ALA A 775 -24.02 -7.69 -18.08
C ALA A 775 -24.23 -6.95 -19.41
N GLN A 776 -25.45 -6.45 -19.67
CA GLN A 776 -25.74 -5.64 -20.86
C GLN A 776 -24.96 -4.32 -20.87
N MET A 777 -24.80 -3.67 -19.71
CA MET A 777 -23.94 -2.49 -19.57
C MET A 777 -22.48 -2.80 -19.93
N LEU A 778 -21.90 -3.86 -19.37
CA LEU A 778 -20.52 -4.24 -19.67
C LEU A 778 -20.33 -4.62 -21.14
N ALA A 779 -21.27 -5.36 -21.73
CA ALA A 779 -21.24 -5.69 -23.16
C ALA A 779 -21.29 -4.43 -24.04
N THR A 780 -22.14 -3.47 -23.69
CA THR A 780 -22.27 -2.18 -24.38
C THR A 780 -21.00 -1.36 -24.28
N LYS A 781 -20.36 -1.30 -23.10
CA LYS A 781 -19.05 -0.68 -22.92
C LYS A 781 -17.98 -1.36 -23.77
N GLY A 782 -17.97 -2.70 -23.80
CA GLY A 782 -17.06 -3.50 -24.63
C GLY A 782 -17.22 -3.28 -26.14
N ALA A 783 -18.42 -2.89 -26.57
CA ALA A 783 -18.73 -2.50 -27.95
C ALA A 783 -18.35 -1.04 -28.31
N GLY A 784 -17.71 -0.31 -27.39
CA GLY A 784 -17.20 1.04 -27.62
C GLY A 784 -18.05 2.18 -27.04
N HIS A 785 -19.19 1.88 -26.42
CA HIS A 785 -20.09 2.87 -25.81
C HIS A 785 -19.73 3.21 -24.36
N TRP A 786 -18.44 3.42 -24.05
CA TRP A 786 -17.99 3.59 -22.66
C TRP A 786 -18.39 4.92 -22.02
N ARG A 787 -18.58 6.00 -22.80
CA ARG A 787 -19.07 7.31 -22.31
C ARG A 787 -20.60 7.47 -22.33
N ASP A 788 -21.27 6.71 -23.17
CA ASP A 788 -22.69 6.91 -23.49
C ASP A 788 -23.55 5.65 -23.34
N TRP A 789 -23.02 4.59 -22.73
CA TRP A 789 -23.72 3.32 -22.48
C TRP A 789 -25.13 3.52 -21.90
N GLN A 790 -25.33 4.55 -21.07
CA GLN A 790 -26.61 4.85 -20.43
C GLN A 790 -27.72 5.20 -21.41
N LYS A 791 -27.37 5.63 -22.64
CA LYS A 791 -28.32 5.92 -23.72
C LYS A 791 -28.68 4.69 -24.55
N VAL A 792 -27.86 3.64 -24.48
CA VAL A 792 -27.94 2.44 -25.31
C VAL A 792 -28.53 1.26 -24.53
N VAL A 793 -28.15 1.13 -23.25
CA VAL A 793 -28.65 0.09 -22.35
C VAL A 793 -30.09 0.43 -21.94
N PRO A 794 -31.04 -0.51 -22.07
CA PRO A 794 -32.40 -0.30 -21.58
C PRO A 794 -32.43 0.06 -20.08
N PRO A 795 -33.39 0.88 -19.62
CA PRO A 795 -33.53 1.18 -18.19
C PRO A 795 -33.69 -0.10 -17.36
N LEU A 796 -33.15 -0.14 -16.14
CA LEU A 796 -33.28 -1.30 -15.24
C LEU A 796 -34.74 -1.77 -15.07
N ALA A 797 -35.70 -0.83 -15.02
CA ALA A 797 -37.13 -1.13 -14.92
C ALA A 797 -37.70 -1.99 -16.08
N SER A 798 -37.01 -2.05 -17.22
CA SER A 798 -37.40 -2.89 -18.37
C SER A 798 -36.97 -4.36 -18.24
N PHE A 799 -36.11 -4.67 -17.28
CA PHE A 799 -35.71 -6.03 -16.97
C PHE A 799 -36.74 -6.63 -16.01
N GLY A 800 -37.19 -7.87 -16.28
CA GLY A 800 -38.10 -8.58 -15.38
C GLY A 800 -37.45 -8.90 -14.03
N PRO A 801 -38.17 -9.54 -13.09
CA PRO A 801 -37.60 -9.96 -11.82
C PRO A 801 -36.38 -10.87 -12.00
N GLY A 802 -35.42 -10.78 -11.09
CA GLY A 802 -34.21 -11.59 -11.09
C GLY A 802 -33.73 -11.94 -9.69
N SER A 803 -32.62 -12.65 -9.59
CA SER A 803 -32.01 -13.05 -8.33
C SER A 803 -30.52 -12.75 -8.33
N LEU A 804 -29.97 -12.41 -7.18
CA LEU A 804 -28.53 -12.20 -6.98
C LEU A 804 -28.02 -13.17 -5.92
N GLU A 805 -27.00 -13.97 -6.28
CA GLU A 805 -26.23 -14.77 -5.34
C GLU A 805 -24.89 -14.08 -5.09
N VAL A 806 -24.49 -14.01 -3.82
CA VAL A 806 -23.27 -13.37 -3.33
C VAL A 806 -22.47 -14.38 -2.51
N ASN A 807 -21.17 -14.46 -2.77
CA ASN A 807 -20.23 -15.38 -2.12
C ASN A 807 -19.04 -14.62 -1.52
N ASP A 808 -18.47 -15.14 -0.43
CA ASP A 808 -17.25 -14.61 0.21
C ASP A 808 -16.04 -15.52 -0.05
N VAL A 809 -15.71 -15.74 -1.33
CA VAL A 809 -14.63 -16.67 -1.74
C VAL A 809 -13.27 -16.23 -1.19
N ASN A 810 -13.09 -14.92 -0.98
CA ASN A 810 -11.83 -14.32 -0.53
C ASN A 810 -11.78 -14.07 0.98
N ASN A 811 -12.79 -14.49 1.75
CA ASN A 811 -12.92 -14.21 3.18
C ASN A 811 -12.86 -12.70 3.51
N ALA A 812 -13.33 -11.83 2.61
CA ALA A 812 -13.33 -10.38 2.76
C ALA A 812 -14.08 -9.95 4.01
N ALA A 813 -15.20 -10.61 4.34
CA ALA A 813 -15.99 -10.29 5.53
C ALA A 813 -15.28 -10.63 6.85
N THR A 814 -14.21 -11.43 6.82
CA THR A 814 -13.43 -11.77 8.02
C THR A 814 -12.05 -11.13 8.06
N THR A 815 -11.45 -10.84 6.89
CA THR A 815 -10.06 -10.39 6.78
C THR A 815 -9.89 -8.92 6.44
N LEU A 816 -10.91 -8.26 5.88
CA LEU A 816 -10.77 -6.92 5.31
C LEU A 816 -11.67 -5.86 5.98
N LEU A 817 -12.69 -6.27 6.73
CA LEU A 817 -13.50 -5.33 7.52
C LEU A 817 -12.65 -4.71 8.63
N GLY A 818 -12.66 -3.39 8.71
CA GLY A 818 -11.89 -2.56 9.64
C GLY A 818 -10.51 -2.11 9.11
N CYS A 819 -10.13 -2.49 7.89
CA CYS A 819 -8.82 -2.12 7.32
C CYS A 819 -8.87 -0.82 6.52
N ASP A 820 -8.06 0.18 6.87
CA ASP A 820 -7.93 1.47 6.16
C ASP A 820 -7.75 1.31 4.63
N VAL A 821 -8.60 1.99 3.83
CA VAL A 821 -8.52 1.95 2.34
C VAL A 821 -7.18 2.46 1.82
N MET A 822 -6.53 3.35 2.55
CA MET A 822 -5.29 4.02 2.18
C MET A 822 -4.12 3.04 2.27
N ILE A 823 -4.18 2.11 3.23
CA ILE A 823 -3.21 1.02 3.40
C ILE A 823 -3.45 -0.08 2.35
N ALA A 824 -4.70 -0.32 1.96
CA ALA A 824 -5.11 -1.34 0.98
C ALA A 824 -4.75 -1.05 -0.50
N SER A 825 -3.79 -0.16 -0.75
CA SER A 825 -3.34 0.31 -2.08
C SER A 825 -2.79 -0.78 -3.03
N GLY A 826 -2.72 -2.04 -2.59
CA GLY A 826 -2.32 -3.21 -3.38
C GLY A 826 -3.33 -3.72 -4.41
N GLY A 827 -4.52 -3.14 -4.53
CA GLY A 827 -5.61 -3.69 -5.36
C GLY A 827 -6.57 -4.60 -4.57
N ALA A 828 -6.39 -4.65 -3.24
CA ALA A 828 -7.34 -5.24 -2.32
C ALA A 828 -8.65 -4.44 -2.34
N ASN A 829 -9.76 -5.16 -2.30
CA ASN A 829 -11.10 -4.61 -2.25
C ASN A 829 -12.01 -5.60 -1.51
N TRP A 830 -13.23 -5.17 -1.19
CA TRP A 830 -14.26 -6.03 -0.58
C TRP A 830 -15.27 -6.55 -1.58
N GLU A 831 -14.86 -6.66 -2.83
CA GLU A 831 -15.79 -7.04 -3.85
C GLU A 831 -16.14 -8.52 -3.68
N MET A 832 -17.37 -8.76 -3.23
CA MET A 832 -17.90 -10.10 -3.00
C MET A 832 -18.14 -10.77 -4.35
N ASP A 833 -17.88 -12.08 -4.43
CA ASP A 833 -18.04 -12.84 -5.66
C ASP A 833 -19.53 -12.95 -6.03
N SER A 834 -19.90 -12.55 -7.24
CA SER A 834 -21.29 -12.59 -7.74
C SER A 834 -21.37 -12.42 -9.26
N GLY A 835 -22.58 -12.53 -9.82
CA GLY A 835 -22.84 -12.22 -11.24
C GLY A 835 -22.60 -10.75 -11.64
N ILE A 836 -22.30 -9.87 -10.69
CA ILE A 836 -22.06 -8.43 -10.91
C ILE A 836 -20.72 -7.96 -10.32
N SER A 837 -19.82 -8.87 -9.94
CA SER A 837 -18.48 -8.52 -9.48
C SER A 837 -17.47 -8.36 -10.64
N ARG A 838 -16.43 -7.55 -10.43
CA ARG A 838 -15.19 -7.57 -11.19
C ARG A 838 -14.41 -8.84 -10.82
N ALA A 839 -13.52 -9.25 -11.70
CA ALA A 839 -12.50 -10.24 -11.36
C ALA A 839 -11.69 -9.75 -10.15
N THR A 840 -11.54 -10.60 -9.14
CA THR A 840 -10.79 -10.30 -7.92
C THR A 840 -9.55 -11.18 -7.83
N VAL A 841 -8.47 -10.59 -7.32
CA VAL A 841 -7.32 -11.35 -6.81
C VAL A 841 -7.66 -11.82 -5.41
N PRO A 842 -7.47 -13.12 -5.08
CA PRO A 842 -7.54 -13.57 -3.70
C PRO A 842 -6.58 -12.71 -2.87
N VAL A 843 -7.11 -12.03 -1.86
CA VAL A 843 -6.28 -11.17 -1.02
C VAL A 843 -5.40 -12.07 -0.17
N ALA A 844 -4.20 -12.37 -0.67
CA ALA A 844 -3.16 -13.01 0.11
C ALA A 844 -2.63 -11.96 1.09
N PHE A 845 -3.40 -11.69 2.16
CA PHE A 845 -2.87 -11.02 3.35
C PHE A 845 -1.73 -11.89 3.87
N HIS A 846 -0.51 -11.57 3.43
CA HIS A 846 0.67 -11.99 4.15
C HIS A 846 0.65 -11.21 5.44
N ALA A 847 0.02 -11.78 6.47
CA ALA A 847 -0.13 -11.24 7.82
C ALA A 847 1.21 -10.93 8.54
N GLY A 848 2.35 -10.94 7.82
CA GLY A 848 3.66 -10.51 8.28
C GLY A 848 4.22 -9.27 7.57
N ALA A 849 3.60 -8.74 6.51
CA ALA A 849 4.13 -7.58 5.76
C ALA A 849 3.63 -6.22 6.27
N LEU A 850 2.56 -6.21 7.08
CA LEU A 850 1.93 -4.98 7.62
C LEU A 850 2.22 -4.76 9.11
N VAL A 851 3.13 -5.53 9.70
CA VAL A 851 3.49 -5.43 11.14
C VAL A 851 4.66 -4.48 11.38
N ASP A 852 5.28 -3.93 10.33
CA ASP A 852 6.18 -2.80 10.48
C ASP A 852 5.33 -1.51 10.50
N ASP A 853 4.92 -1.13 11.73
CA ASP A 853 4.30 0.16 12.07
C ASP A 853 5.10 1.37 11.53
N ASP A 854 6.36 1.16 11.12
CA ASP A 854 7.27 2.19 10.61
C ASP A 854 7.06 2.55 9.13
N ILE A 855 6.35 1.74 8.33
CA ILE A 855 6.11 2.07 6.89
C ILE A 855 4.84 2.90 6.71
N ILE A 856 3.90 2.84 7.65
CA ILE A 856 2.54 3.39 7.48
C ILE A 856 2.38 4.76 8.14
N HIS A 857 3.31 5.18 9.01
CA HIS A 857 3.26 6.49 9.70
C HIS A 857 4.14 7.60 9.07
N VAL A 858 4.52 7.49 7.80
CA VAL A 858 5.27 8.55 7.08
C VAL A 858 4.40 9.25 6.02
N ALA A 859 3.13 9.51 6.36
CA ALA A 859 2.24 10.39 5.60
C ALA A 859 1.92 11.65 6.42
#